data_AF-A0A374AJG3-F1
#
_entry.id   AF-A0A374AJG3-F1
#
_cell.length_a   1.000
_cell.length_b   1.000
_cell.length_c   1.000
_cell.angle_alpha   90.00
_cell.angle_beta   90.00
_cell.angle_gamma   90.00
#
_symmetry.space_group_name_H-M   'P 1'
#
loop_
_entity.id
_entity.type
_entity.pdbx_description
1 polymer ?
#
loop_
_entity_poly.entity_id
_entity_poly.type
_entity_poly.pdbx_seq_one_letter_code
_entity_poly.pdbx_strand_id
1 'polypeptide(L)'
;MEDLVIVRGGGDIATGTIYKLVKSGFHVLILEITHPSAIRRNVAFSEAVYEGKWQVEDMTCYLANDMKEAKQIMQTGSPALMIDPKGEMIEKLKPIAVVDAILAKKNLGTTRDMAPITIALGPGFTAGKDVDVVVETMRGHRLGRIMKEGSAIPNTGIPGVIKGFGKERVIHSPAEGILRNICHITDMVTKGQILAKIETPDGEIIDVPASMDGLLRGLIRDGYPVTKGFKIADIDPRAEEYDNCFTISDKARCIAGGVLEALLYLKNNLTADQKIEDSKSIYADYAATHITKPDCVKDAMIHALSLGNSGRGVNESSLDAARKIYEVRTKVDQFFDGYGPEQVVFTSGITESLNTVIKGYLNKGDHVITTFMEHNSVLRPLYEMEQQGVRLTITSPDVDHIEQAIYEDTKMVVMIQASNVTGEVFDIRSVGKLCKEKGILFVVDTAQSAGVIPISMKEDYIDVLCFTGHKGLMGPQGIGGICIRKGVKIHPLKTGGTGILSFSKTQPEALPQALEAGTLNGIGIAGLGAAIDHINTYGINKIRKQEKNLIETFYKKMKEIKGIKTYHENPLDFTKQTAICSINLEEYDSGSVSDELMERFHIQTRSGAHCAPLVHEHFGTVEQGMVRFSFGHETTIEEINQIIHAVKILAEE
;
A
#
# COMPACT_ATOMS: atom_id res chain seq x y z
N MET A 1 -3.80 -1.64 24.81
CA MET A 1 -3.04 -0.39 25.03
C MET A 1 -2.23 -0.21 23.77
N GLU A 2 -2.69 0.65 22.87
CA GLU A 2 -2.10 0.79 21.52
C GLU A 2 -0.63 1.24 21.54
N ASP A 3 -0.19 1.90 22.62
CA ASP A 3 1.18 2.43 22.79
C ASP A 3 2.02 1.68 23.83
N LEU A 4 1.81 0.37 23.99
CA LEU A 4 2.61 -0.44 24.91
C LEU A 4 3.99 -0.76 24.33
N VAL A 5 5.04 -0.30 25.00
CA VAL A 5 6.44 -0.66 24.72
C VAL A 5 6.96 -1.55 25.84
N ILE A 6 7.52 -2.71 25.48
CA ILE A 6 8.23 -3.55 26.44
C ILE A 6 9.73 -3.24 26.39
N VAL A 7 10.32 -2.96 27.54
CA VAL A 7 11.77 -2.78 27.67
C VAL A 7 12.34 -3.96 28.45
N ARG A 8 13.26 -4.71 27.85
CA ARG A 8 13.98 -5.79 28.53
C ARG A 8 15.19 -5.17 29.25
N GLY A 9 15.27 -5.34 30.56
CA GLY A 9 16.31 -4.77 31.41
C GLY A 9 15.93 -3.40 32.00
N GLY A 10 16.25 -3.21 33.28
CA GLY A 10 15.99 -2.01 34.08
C GLY A 10 17.24 -1.32 34.61
N GLY A 11 18.41 -1.61 34.04
CA GLY A 11 19.69 -1.02 34.43
C GLY A 11 19.80 0.50 34.19
N ASP A 12 20.96 1.09 34.46
CA ASP A 12 21.17 2.55 34.41
C ASP A 12 21.03 3.14 32.99
N ILE A 13 21.49 2.42 31.96
CA ILE A 13 21.28 2.82 30.56
C ILE A 13 19.80 2.65 30.15
N ALA A 14 19.18 1.52 30.53
CA ALA A 14 17.78 1.25 30.23
C ALA A 14 16.85 2.30 30.86
N THR A 15 17.18 2.75 32.08
CA THR A 15 16.44 3.78 32.81
C THR A 15 16.31 5.07 32.00
N GLY A 16 17.34 5.48 31.26
CA GLY A 16 17.23 6.63 30.36
C GLY A 16 16.21 6.42 29.24
N THR A 17 16.20 5.23 28.63
CA THR A 17 15.24 4.85 27.60
C THR A 17 13.81 4.81 28.14
N ILE A 18 13.59 4.13 29.27
CA ILE A 18 12.30 4.04 29.96
C ILE A 18 11.77 5.44 30.28
N TYR A 19 12.62 6.26 30.89
CA TYR A 19 12.26 7.63 31.26
C TYR A 19 11.81 8.45 30.04
N LYS A 20 12.59 8.41 28.95
CA LYS A 20 12.28 9.16 27.73
C LYS A 20 10.98 8.68 27.08
N LEU A 21 10.75 7.36 27.01
CA LEU A 21 9.54 6.77 26.43
C LEU A 21 8.29 7.15 27.22
N VAL A 22 8.31 6.99 28.55
CA VAL A 22 7.18 7.38 29.42
C VAL A 22 6.88 8.87 29.31
N LYS A 23 7.91 9.73 29.35
CA LYS A 23 7.74 11.20 29.17
C LYS A 23 7.24 11.58 27.78
N SER A 24 7.37 10.70 26.79
CA SER A 24 6.88 10.90 25.43
C SER A 24 5.48 10.29 25.20
N GLY A 25 4.84 9.77 26.26
CA GLY A 25 3.45 9.28 26.23
C GLY A 25 3.28 7.77 26.04
N PHE A 26 4.37 7.00 25.96
CA PHE A 26 4.28 5.54 25.84
C PHE A 26 3.99 4.87 27.19
N HIS A 27 3.19 3.80 27.17
CA HIS A 27 3.06 2.91 28.31
C HIS A 27 4.25 1.95 28.30
N VAL A 28 5.05 1.92 29.38
CA VAL A 28 6.26 1.11 29.44
C VAL A 28 6.14 0.02 30.49
N LEU A 29 6.30 -1.22 30.04
CA LEU A 29 6.47 -2.40 30.89
C LEU A 29 7.93 -2.86 30.82
N ILE A 30 8.59 -2.91 31.97
CA ILE A 30 9.96 -3.38 32.12
C ILE A 30 9.93 -4.86 32.48
N LEU A 31 10.65 -5.69 31.72
CA LEU A 31 10.84 -7.10 32.07
C LEU A 31 12.26 -7.29 32.61
N GLU A 32 12.35 -7.90 33.79
CA GLU A 32 13.62 -8.08 34.49
C GLU A 32 13.77 -9.49 35.06
N ILE A 33 15.02 -9.89 35.33
CA ILE A 33 15.33 -11.15 36.02
C ILE A 33 15.09 -11.02 37.54
N THR A 34 15.12 -12.16 38.24
CA THR A 34 14.88 -12.21 39.70
C THR A 34 15.95 -11.48 40.53
N HIS A 35 17.18 -11.43 40.03
CA HIS A 35 18.31 -10.83 40.73
C HIS A 35 19.11 -9.95 39.74
N PRO A 36 18.59 -8.77 39.36
CA PRO A 36 19.28 -7.90 38.42
C PRO A 36 20.55 -7.32 39.05
N SER A 37 21.58 -7.13 38.22
CA SER A 37 22.79 -6.42 38.61
C SER A 37 22.74 -4.97 38.13
N ALA A 38 23.01 -4.04 39.03
CA ALA A 38 23.20 -2.63 38.72
C ALA A 38 24.35 -2.08 39.57
N ILE A 39 25.25 -1.31 38.95
CA ILE A 39 26.35 -0.63 39.66
C ILE A 39 25.90 0.76 40.07
N ARG A 40 25.34 1.53 39.14
CA ARG A 40 24.73 2.82 39.43
C ARG A 40 23.27 2.62 39.90
N ARG A 41 23.11 1.98 41.05
CA ARG A 41 21.81 1.55 41.60
C ARG A 41 20.83 2.70 41.84
N ASN A 42 21.33 3.84 42.31
CA ASN A 42 20.52 5.04 42.54
C ASN A 42 19.83 5.59 41.28
N VAL A 43 20.22 5.12 40.08
CA VAL A 43 19.63 5.53 38.79
C VAL A 43 19.23 4.32 37.93
N ALA A 44 18.95 3.18 38.55
CA ALA A 44 18.50 1.96 37.87
C ALA A 44 17.12 1.53 38.38
N PHE A 45 16.10 1.54 37.50
CA PHE A 45 14.76 1.06 37.86
C PHE A 45 14.70 -0.42 38.25
N SER A 46 15.72 -1.21 37.92
CA SER A 46 15.84 -2.60 38.37
C SER A 46 15.86 -2.76 39.90
N GLU A 47 16.20 -1.72 40.67
CA GLU A 47 16.12 -1.78 42.13
C GLU A 47 14.68 -1.97 42.65
N ALA A 48 13.66 -1.67 41.83
CA ALA A 48 12.27 -1.96 42.19
C ALA A 48 12.01 -3.46 42.38
N VAL A 49 12.83 -4.35 41.80
CA VAL A 49 12.79 -5.81 42.06
C VAL A 49 13.03 -6.11 43.55
N TYR A 50 13.89 -5.34 44.20
CA TYR A 50 14.27 -5.57 45.60
C TYR A 50 13.41 -4.76 46.58
N GLU A 51 13.03 -3.54 46.21
CA GLU A 51 12.37 -2.59 47.13
C GLU A 51 10.86 -2.43 46.85
N GLY A 52 10.32 -3.13 45.85
CA GLY A 52 8.92 -3.03 45.40
C GLY A 52 8.61 -1.77 44.59
N LYS A 53 9.37 -0.69 44.77
CA LYS A 53 9.35 0.51 43.92
C LYS A 53 10.70 1.21 43.96
N TRP A 54 11.02 1.98 42.93
CA TRP A 54 12.25 2.77 42.89
C TRP A 54 12.04 4.08 42.14
N GLN A 55 12.51 5.18 42.73
CA GLN A 55 12.40 6.51 42.13
C GLN A 55 13.75 6.94 41.55
N VAL A 56 13.74 7.40 40.31
CA VAL A 56 14.87 8.02 39.64
C VAL A 56 14.42 9.38 39.12
N GLU A 57 15.09 10.44 39.56
CA GLU A 57 14.67 11.82 39.33
C GLU A 57 13.18 12.02 39.75
N ASP A 58 12.32 12.47 38.84
CA ASP A 58 10.89 12.71 39.07
C ASP A 58 9.99 11.53 38.66
N MET A 59 10.56 10.36 38.34
CA MET A 59 9.81 9.18 37.87
C MET A 59 9.96 8.00 38.83
N THR A 60 8.84 7.38 39.20
CA THR A 60 8.82 6.19 40.05
C THR A 60 8.40 4.96 39.25
N CYS A 61 9.21 3.92 39.32
CA CYS A 61 8.91 2.59 38.80
C CYS A 61 8.34 1.71 39.92
N TYR A 62 7.33 0.90 39.62
CA TYR A 62 6.69 0.00 40.58
C TYR A 62 6.77 -1.45 40.11
N LEU A 63 7.12 -2.36 41.03
CA LEU A 63 7.05 -3.79 40.80
C LEU A 63 5.58 -4.23 40.82
N ALA A 64 5.13 -4.86 39.74
CA ALA A 64 3.82 -5.44 39.59
C ALA A 64 3.88 -6.97 39.75
N ASN A 65 2.95 -7.51 40.53
CA ASN A 65 2.83 -8.95 40.77
C ASN A 65 2.01 -9.65 39.68
N ASP A 66 1.12 -8.91 39.03
CA ASP A 66 0.28 -9.40 37.96
C ASP A 66 0.01 -8.35 36.88
N MET A 67 -0.65 -8.79 35.81
CA MET A 67 -0.97 -7.94 34.66
C MET A 67 -2.00 -6.85 34.95
N LYS A 68 -2.88 -7.05 35.92
CA LYS A 68 -3.90 -6.06 36.28
C LYS A 68 -3.22 -4.90 36.99
N GLU A 69 -2.34 -5.20 37.94
CA GLU A 69 -1.50 -4.24 38.65
C GLU A 69 -0.58 -3.48 37.67
N ALA A 70 0.10 -4.19 36.77
CA ALA A 70 0.98 -3.57 35.78
C ALA A 70 0.24 -2.55 34.89
N LYS A 71 -0.98 -2.89 34.44
CA LYS A 71 -1.82 -1.97 33.66
C LYS A 71 -2.24 -0.74 34.46
N GLN A 72 -2.61 -0.92 35.72
CA GLN A 72 -3.00 0.19 36.60
C GLN A 72 -1.83 1.16 36.81
N ILE A 73 -0.63 0.66 37.07
CA ILE A 73 0.59 1.49 37.19
C ILE A 73 0.86 2.27 35.90
N MET A 74 0.82 1.60 34.74
CA MET A 74 1.07 2.26 33.45
C MET A 74 0.03 3.33 33.10
N GLN A 75 -1.21 3.18 33.56
CA GLN A 75 -2.27 4.17 33.38
C GLN A 75 -2.06 5.45 34.20
N THR A 76 -1.30 5.40 35.30
CA THR A 76 -0.92 6.61 36.06
C THR A 76 0.25 7.37 35.45
N GLY A 77 0.74 6.95 34.28
CA GLY A 77 1.93 7.54 33.64
C GLY A 77 3.26 7.13 34.30
N SER A 78 3.26 6.06 35.09
CA SER A 78 4.47 5.47 35.69
C SER A 78 4.86 4.18 34.98
N PRO A 79 6.16 3.86 34.82
CA PRO A 79 6.55 2.56 34.29
C PRO A 79 6.22 1.45 35.30
N ALA A 80 5.73 0.32 34.78
CA ALA A 80 5.57 -0.91 35.56
C ALA A 80 6.77 -1.83 35.32
N LEU A 81 7.17 -2.59 36.33
CA LEU A 81 8.21 -3.62 36.23
C LEU A 81 7.63 -4.97 36.61
N MET A 82 7.96 -6.02 35.85
CA MET A 82 7.62 -7.41 36.16
C MET A 82 8.87 -8.29 36.12
N ILE A 83 8.92 -9.25 37.04
CA ILE A 83 9.95 -10.29 37.02
C ILE A 83 9.53 -11.34 36.00
N ASP A 84 10.15 -11.30 34.82
CA ASP A 84 9.88 -12.19 33.70
C ASP A 84 11.18 -12.45 32.92
N PRO A 85 12.04 -13.35 33.44
CA PRO A 85 13.36 -13.60 32.86
C PRO A 85 13.30 -14.20 31.45
N LYS A 86 12.18 -14.85 31.10
CA LYS A 86 11.98 -15.47 29.78
C LYS A 86 11.33 -14.53 28.77
N GLY A 87 10.73 -13.43 29.22
CA GLY A 87 10.01 -12.51 28.35
C GLY A 87 8.65 -13.04 27.89
N GLU A 88 8.01 -13.93 28.66
CA GLU A 88 6.69 -14.50 28.30
C GLU A 88 5.61 -13.44 28.12
N MET A 89 5.73 -12.28 28.76
CA MET A 89 4.80 -11.17 28.61
C MET A 89 4.85 -10.55 27.22
N ILE A 90 5.95 -10.69 26.47
CA ILE A 90 6.07 -10.18 25.10
C ILE A 90 5.03 -10.85 24.20
N GLU A 91 4.99 -12.19 24.21
CA GLU A 91 4.03 -12.97 23.41
C GLU A 91 2.58 -12.74 23.86
N LYS A 92 2.36 -12.64 25.18
CA LYS A 92 1.02 -12.48 25.76
C LYS A 92 0.43 -11.09 25.50
N LEU A 93 1.25 -10.05 25.50
CA LEU A 93 0.79 -8.66 25.42
C LEU A 93 0.90 -8.05 24.03
N LYS A 94 1.70 -8.64 23.14
CA LYS A 94 1.91 -8.18 21.75
C LYS A 94 2.15 -6.67 21.69
N PRO A 95 3.24 -6.17 22.32
CA PRO A 95 3.51 -4.73 22.36
C PRO A 95 3.78 -4.19 20.95
N ILE A 96 3.62 -2.87 20.75
CA ILE A 96 4.00 -2.23 19.48
C ILE A 96 5.51 -2.28 19.25
N ALA A 97 6.27 -2.29 20.35
CA ALA A 97 7.72 -2.38 20.29
C ALA A 97 8.33 -3.16 21.47
N VAL A 98 9.44 -3.84 21.18
CA VAL A 98 10.35 -4.42 22.18
C VAL A 98 11.70 -3.73 22.06
N VAL A 99 12.20 -3.22 23.19
CA VAL A 99 13.54 -2.64 23.30
C VAL A 99 14.40 -3.54 24.19
N ASP A 100 15.44 -4.15 23.62
CA ASP A 100 16.47 -4.84 24.41
C ASP A 100 17.48 -3.84 24.96
N ALA A 101 17.34 -3.54 26.24
CA ALA A 101 18.19 -2.66 27.01
C ALA A 101 19.00 -3.43 28.08
N ILE A 102 19.21 -4.74 27.90
CA ILE A 102 19.97 -5.58 28.83
C ILE A 102 21.48 -5.25 28.77
N LEU A 103 21.97 -4.84 27.59
CA LEU A 103 23.39 -4.56 27.33
C LEU A 103 24.34 -5.74 27.68
N ALA A 104 23.88 -6.97 27.46
CA ALA A 104 24.68 -8.18 27.70
C ALA A 104 25.89 -8.34 26.77
N LYS A 105 26.02 -7.50 25.72
CA LYS A 105 27.05 -7.55 24.66
C LYS A 105 26.99 -8.81 23.80
N LYS A 106 25.94 -9.60 23.96
CA LYS A 106 25.54 -10.76 23.17
C LYS A 106 24.02 -10.82 23.15
N ASN A 107 23.46 -11.34 22.07
CA ASN A 107 22.02 -11.58 22.00
C ASN A 107 21.63 -12.70 22.97
N LEU A 108 20.76 -12.39 23.95
CA LEU A 108 20.22 -13.34 24.93
C LEU A 108 18.85 -13.91 24.52
N GLY A 109 18.54 -13.84 23.24
CA GLY A 109 17.28 -14.31 22.66
C GLY A 109 16.28 -13.19 22.45
N THR A 110 16.71 -11.98 22.09
CA THR A 110 15.83 -11.00 21.42
C THR A 110 15.89 -11.26 19.93
N THR A 111 14.72 -11.39 19.31
CA THR A 111 14.59 -11.65 17.88
C THR A 111 13.62 -10.64 17.25
N ARG A 112 13.75 -10.46 15.94
CA ARG A 112 13.03 -9.43 15.18
C ARG A 112 11.51 -9.65 15.13
N ASP A 113 11.06 -10.88 15.36
CA ASP A 113 9.66 -11.30 15.36
C ASP A 113 8.94 -11.11 16.71
N MET A 114 9.65 -10.66 17.74
CA MET A 114 9.07 -10.46 19.07
C MET A 114 8.00 -9.36 19.13
N ALA A 115 8.06 -8.38 18.23
CA ALA A 115 7.10 -7.29 18.10
C ALA A 115 7.21 -6.66 16.70
N PRO A 116 6.22 -5.84 16.26
CA PRO A 116 6.31 -5.10 15.00
C PRO A 116 7.54 -4.20 14.90
N ILE A 117 8.03 -3.69 16.05
CA ILE A 117 9.28 -2.93 16.14
C ILE A 117 10.20 -3.59 17.16
N THR A 118 11.41 -3.94 16.75
CA THR A 118 12.46 -4.46 17.64
C THR A 118 13.70 -3.57 17.60
N ILE A 119 14.12 -3.09 18.77
CA ILE A 119 15.27 -2.19 18.93
C ILE A 119 16.23 -2.81 19.93
N ALA A 120 17.52 -2.86 19.63
CA ALA A 120 18.54 -3.31 20.59
C ALA A 120 19.58 -2.22 20.88
N LEU A 121 20.06 -2.17 22.12
CA LEU A 121 21.05 -1.20 22.57
C LEU A 121 22.46 -1.81 22.56
N GLY A 122 23.33 -1.29 21.70
CA GLY A 122 24.76 -1.57 21.72
C GLY A 122 25.16 -2.90 21.04
N PRO A 123 26.39 -3.37 21.28
CA PRO A 123 26.93 -4.52 20.56
C PRO A 123 26.27 -5.83 20.99
N GLY A 124 26.40 -6.87 20.15
CA GLY A 124 25.81 -8.20 20.38
C GLY A 124 24.58 -8.50 19.51
N PHE A 125 24.14 -7.52 18.71
CA PHE A 125 23.02 -7.62 17.77
C PHE A 125 23.43 -7.10 16.39
N THR A 126 22.72 -7.56 15.38
CA THR A 126 22.86 -7.16 13.97
C THR A 126 21.52 -6.59 13.49
N ALA A 127 21.49 -5.29 13.19
CA ALA A 127 20.32 -4.63 12.61
C ALA A 127 19.99 -5.23 11.24
N GLY A 128 18.70 -5.41 10.97
CA GLY A 128 18.16 -6.09 9.79
C GLY A 128 18.13 -7.62 9.88
N LYS A 129 18.81 -8.21 10.88
CA LYS A 129 18.85 -9.67 11.11
C LYS A 129 18.26 -10.07 12.46
N ASP A 130 18.88 -9.60 13.55
CA ASP A 130 18.48 -9.95 14.91
C ASP A 130 17.35 -9.05 15.42
N VAL A 131 17.35 -7.79 15.00
CA VAL A 131 16.36 -6.74 15.32
C VAL A 131 16.23 -5.75 14.15
N ASP A 132 15.21 -4.92 14.13
CA ASP A 132 15.03 -3.89 13.08
C ASP A 132 16.09 -2.81 13.17
N VAL A 133 16.40 -2.34 14.39
CA VAL A 133 17.37 -1.27 14.63
C VAL A 133 18.30 -1.59 15.78
N VAL A 134 19.57 -1.27 15.59
CA VAL A 134 20.56 -1.21 16.68
C VAL A 134 20.90 0.26 16.97
N VAL A 135 20.87 0.66 18.23
CA VAL A 135 21.29 2.00 18.68
C VAL A 135 22.71 1.93 19.23
N GLU A 136 23.59 2.78 18.72
CA GLU A 136 24.99 2.84 19.16
C GLU A 136 25.11 3.35 20.61
N THR A 137 25.89 2.64 21.42
CA THR A 137 26.09 2.92 22.85
C THR A 137 27.53 3.28 23.20
N MET A 138 28.47 3.20 22.26
CA MET A 138 29.85 3.66 22.44
C MET A 138 29.89 5.18 22.50
N ARG A 139 30.60 5.75 23.48
CA ARG A 139 30.81 7.20 23.57
C ARG A 139 31.66 7.66 22.38
N GLY A 140 31.25 8.74 21.72
CA GLY A 140 31.93 9.31 20.55
C GLY A 140 30.93 9.95 19.59
N HIS A 141 31.39 10.26 18.37
CA HIS A 141 30.56 10.92 17.34
C HIS A 141 29.33 10.14 16.88
N ARG A 142 29.22 8.85 17.24
CA ARG A 142 28.10 7.99 16.84
C ARG A 142 27.17 7.62 17.99
N LEU A 143 27.42 8.09 19.21
CA LEU A 143 26.58 7.77 20.36
C LEU A 143 25.12 8.12 20.09
N GLY A 144 24.21 7.17 20.35
CA GLY A 144 22.77 7.34 20.13
C GLY A 144 22.34 7.23 18.67
N ARG A 145 23.25 7.01 17.72
CA ARG A 145 22.90 6.88 16.30
C ARG A 145 22.18 5.56 16.03
N ILE A 146 21.15 5.64 15.19
CA ILE A 146 20.36 4.51 14.71
C ILE A 146 21.09 3.83 13.56
N MET A 147 21.22 2.51 13.65
CA MET A 147 21.76 1.65 12.60
C MET A 147 20.64 0.72 12.12
N LYS A 148 20.37 0.73 10.81
CA LYS A 148 19.38 -0.15 10.16
C LYS A 148 20.00 -1.41 9.58
N GLU A 149 21.33 -1.40 9.40
CA GLU A 149 22.11 -2.53 8.92
C GLU A 149 23.43 -2.60 9.72
N GLY A 150 23.86 -3.83 10.01
CA GLY A 150 25.11 -4.09 10.74
C GLY A 150 25.00 -3.96 12.26
N SER A 151 26.14 -3.89 12.95
CA SER A 151 26.21 -3.93 14.41
C SER A 151 26.87 -2.68 14.99
N ALA A 152 26.50 -2.33 16.23
CA ALA A 152 27.19 -1.30 17.00
C ALA A 152 28.68 -1.65 17.21
N ILE A 153 29.49 -0.63 17.51
CA ILE A 153 30.92 -0.79 17.77
C ILE A 153 31.15 -1.85 18.86
N PRO A 154 32.03 -2.86 18.61
CA PRO A 154 32.33 -3.89 19.59
C PRO A 154 32.76 -3.30 20.93
N ASN A 155 32.34 -3.93 22.03
CA ASN A 155 32.74 -3.50 23.35
C ASN A 155 34.26 -3.61 23.52
N THR A 156 34.94 -2.47 23.63
CA THR A 156 36.40 -2.42 23.83
C THR A 156 36.83 -2.87 25.23
N GLY A 157 35.91 -2.95 26.19
CA GLY A 157 36.20 -3.26 27.59
C GLY A 157 36.98 -2.16 28.32
N ILE A 158 37.26 -1.03 27.66
CA ILE A 158 37.97 0.11 28.23
C ILE A 158 36.95 1.18 28.62
N PRO A 159 36.82 1.52 29.91
CA PRO A 159 35.94 2.59 30.36
C PRO A 159 36.38 3.96 29.79
N GLY A 160 35.44 4.78 29.29
CA GLY A 160 35.75 6.07 28.64
C GLY A 160 36.25 7.16 29.61
N VAL A 161 37.37 7.82 29.32
CA VAL A 161 38.17 8.66 30.23
C VAL A 161 37.39 9.82 30.89
N ILE A 162 37.59 10.04 32.19
CA ILE A 162 37.06 11.19 32.96
C ILE A 162 38.21 11.81 33.75
N LYS A 163 38.47 13.13 33.58
CA LYS A 163 39.66 13.82 34.15
C LYS A 163 40.98 13.03 33.98
N GLY A 164 41.18 12.37 32.84
CA GLY A 164 42.37 11.54 32.57
C GLY A 164 42.32 10.11 33.11
N PHE A 165 41.34 9.75 33.94
CA PHE A 165 41.22 8.42 34.54
C PHE A 165 40.39 7.46 33.67
N GLY A 166 41.00 6.31 33.35
CA GLY A 166 40.50 5.25 32.48
C GLY A 166 39.92 4.05 33.25
N LYS A 167 40.59 2.91 33.07
CA LYS A 167 40.30 1.64 33.77
C LYS A 167 40.34 1.77 35.29
N GLU A 168 41.18 2.66 35.82
CA GLU A 168 41.38 2.91 37.25
C GLU A 168 40.11 3.33 37.98
N ARG A 169 39.09 3.82 37.28
CA ARG A 169 37.82 4.22 37.89
C ARG A 169 36.86 3.05 38.14
N VAL A 170 37.04 1.95 37.40
CA VAL A 170 36.13 0.80 37.44
C VAL A 170 36.78 -0.33 38.22
N ILE A 171 36.17 -0.67 39.34
CA ILE A 171 36.67 -1.71 40.23
C ILE A 171 35.97 -3.03 39.86
N HIS A 172 36.78 -4.07 39.77
CA HIS A 172 36.32 -5.42 39.49
C HIS A 172 36.63 -6.34 40.67
N SER A 173 35.78 -7.34 40.86
CA SER A 173 35.92 -8.34 41.90
C SER A 173 37.24 -9.10 41.75
N PRO A 174 38.14 -9.11 42.76
CA PRO A 174 39.38 -9.90 42.73
C PRO A 174 39.15 -11.42 42.77
N ALA A 175 37.99 -11.87 43.25
CA ALA A 175 37.65 -13.28 43.44
C ALA A 175 36.17 -13.57 43.16
N GLU A 176 35.81 -14.85 43.20
CA GLU A 176 34.42 -15.30 43.23
C GLU A 176 33.93 -15.40 44.68
N GLY A 177 32.70 -14.97 44.95
CA GLY A 177 32.12 -14.99 46.30
C GLY A 177 30.92 -14.07 46.48
N ILE A 178 30.53 -13.83 47.72
CA ILE A 178 29.46 -12.91 48.11
C ILE A 178 30.07 -11.56 48.50
N LEU A 179 29.62 -10.49 47.86
CA LEU A 179 30.12 -9.15 48.12
C LEU A 179 29.43 -8.54 49.35
N ARG A 180 30.22 -7.96 50.26
CA ARG A 180 29.80 -7.28 51.48
C ARG A 180 30.25 -5.82 51.44
N ASN A 181 29.32 -4.88 51.35
CA ASN A 181 29.61 -3.46 51.24
C ASN A 181 30.11 -2.89 52.58
N ILE A 182 31.12 -2.02 52.50
CA ILE A 182 31.60 -1.21 53.63
C ILE A 182 31.28 0.27 53.38
N CYS A 183 31.53 0.73 52.16
CA CYS A 183 31.17 2.08 51.72
C CYS A 183 29.78 2.08 51.05
N HIS A 184 29.22 3.28 50.88
CA HIS A 184 27.94 3.54 50.23
C HIS A 184 28.14 4.40 48.98
N ILE A 185 27.22 4.28 48.02
CA ILE A 185 27.16 5.24 46.90
C ILE A 185 27.04 6.64 47.51
N THR A 186 27.78 7.60 46.97
CA THR A 186 27.99 8.99 47.45
C THR A 186 29.12 9.21 48.45
N ASP A 187 29.75 8.16 48.97
CA ASP A 187 30.93 8.33 49.82
C ASP A 187 32.11 8.90 49.02
N MET A 188 32.83 9.84 49.62
CA MET A 188 34.15 10.25 49.15
C MET A 188 35.17 9.24 49.65
N VAL A 189 35.90 8.62 48.72
CA VAL A 189 36.85 7.56 49.01
C VAL A 189 38.26 7.96 48.65
N THR A 190 39.22 7.51 49.45
CA THR A 190 40.66 7.66 49.17
C THR A 190 41.23 6.37 48.61
N LYS A 191 42.20 6.45 47.70
CA LYS A 191 42.93 5.32 47.15
C LYS A 191 43.45 4.41 48.26
N GLY A 192 43.14 3.12 48.18
CA GLY A 192 43.47 2.12 49.19
C GLY A 192 42.42 1.92 50.28
N GLN A 193 41.43 2.81 50.42
CA GLN A 193 40.29 2.62 51.32
C GLN A 193 39.48 1.39 50.91
N ILE A 194 39.11 0.54 51.88
CA ILE A 194 38.34 -0.67 51.59
C ILE A 194 36.88 -0.29 51.31
N LEU A 195 36.42 -0.61 50.10
CA LEU A 195 35.07 -0.30 49.64
C LEU A 195 34.07 -1.39 49.99
N ALA A 196 34.52 -2.63 49.89
CA ALA A 196 33.76 -3.84 50.11
C ALA A 196 34.70 -5.01 50.44
N LYS A 197 34.12 -6.13 50.87
CA LYS A 197 34.79 -7.41 51.09
C LYS A 197 34.12 -8.48 50.23
N ILE A 198 34.86 -9.50 49.82
CA ILE A 198 34.32 -10.68 49.16
C ILE A 198 34.53 -11.87 50.08
N GLU A 199 33.42 -12.47 50.48
CA GLU A 199 33.37 -13.73 51.22
C GLU A 199 33.37 -14.87 50.19
N THR A 200 34.50 -15.56 50.06
CA THR A 200 34.66 -16.65 49.09
C THR A 200 33.92 -17.92 49.56
N PRO A 201 33.64 -18.88 48.66
CA PRO A 201 32.98 -20.13 49.03
C PRO A 201 33.70 -20.96 50.11
N ASP A 202 35.02 -20.80 50.24
CA ASP A 202 35.88 -21.44 51.24
C ASP A 202 36.03 -20.63 52.55
N GLY A 203 35.33 -19.49 52.66
CA GLY A 203 35.28 -18.67 53.88
C GLY A 203 36.43 -17.66 54.02
N GLU A 204 37.26 -17.48 52.99
CA GLU A 204 38.25 -16.41 52.94
C GLU A 204 37.54 -15.05 52.74
N ILE A 205 38.06 -14.01 53.40
CA ILE A 205 37.56 -12.63 53.26
C ILE A 205 38.62 -11.83 52.50
N ILE A 206 38.27 -11.40 51.29
CA ILE A 206 39.17 -10.63 50.41
C ILE A 206 38.73 -9.18 50.38
N ASP A 207 39.62 -8.27 50.77
CA ASP A 207 39.37 -6.83 50.72
C ASP A 207 39.35 -6.29 49.29
N VAL A 208 38.43 -5.37 49.02
CA VAL A 208 38.32 -4.64 47.75
C VAL A 208 38.69 -3.17 47.98
N PRO A 209 39.96 -2.76 47.72
CA PRO A 209 40.38 -1.39 47.91
C PRO A 209 39.96 -0.47 46.75
N ALA A 210 39.77 0.81 47.04
CA ALA A 210 39.62 1.86 46.06
C ALA A 210 40.92 2.02 45.23
N SER A 211 40.79 2.03 43.92
CA SER A 211 41.92 2.18 42.99
C SER A 211 42.40 3.62 42.84
N MET A 212 41.58 4.60 43.22
CA MET A 212 41.84 6.04 43.11
C MET A 212 41.00 6.83 44.13
N ASP A 213 41.37 8.09 44.34
CA ASP A 213 40.56 9.05 45.09
C ASP A 213 39.34 9.46 44.26
N GLY A 214 38.20 9.71 44.91
CA GLY A 214 37.04 10.30 44.25
C GLY A 214 35.70 9.96 44.91
N LEU A 215 34.63 10.29 44.21
CA LEU A 215 33.27 10.02 44.62
C LEU A 215 32.86 8.59 44.20
N LEU A 216 32.45 7.74 45.15
CA LEU A 216 31.91 6.42 44.84
C LEU A 216 30.52 6.57 44.23
N ARG A 217 30.45 6.65 42.89
CA ARG A 217 29.19 6.91 42.17
C ARG A 217 28.38 5.68 41.83
N GLY A 218 28.94 4.49 42.03
CA GLY A 218 28.25 3.24 41.82
C GLY A 218 28.91 2.11 42.60
N LEU A 219 28.08 1.25 43.18
CA LEU A 219 28.47 0.10 43.98
C LEU A 219 27.35 -0.94 43.87
N ILE A 220 27.73 -2.17 43.55
CA ILE A 220 26.79 -3.29 43.47
C ILE A 220 26.12 -3.55 44.82
N ARG A 221 24.96 -4.20 44.81
CA ARG A 221 24.17 -4.45 46.02
C ARG A 221 24.94 -5.34 47.01
N ASP A 222 24.75 -5.07 48.30
CA ASP A 222 25.27 -5.94 49.36
C ASP A 222 24.66 -7.34 49.24
N GLY A 223 25.46 -8.37 49.49
CA GLY A 223 25.07 -9.77 49.37
C GLY A 223 25.01 -10.30 47.93
N TYR A 224 25.38 -9.50 46.92
CA TYR A 224 25.31 -9.95 45.53
C TYR A 224 26.45 -10.95 45.20
N PRO A 225 26.15 -12.09 44.54
CA PRO A 225 27.17 -13.06 44.13
C PRO A 225 27.98 -12.50 42.94
N VAL A 226 29.30 -12.52 43.06
CA VAL A 226 30.23 -11.99 42.06
C VAL A 226 31.23 -13.05 41.64
N THR A 227 31.67 -13.01 40.39
CA THR A 227 32.79 -13.81 39.88
C THR A 227 34.05 -12.96 39.75
N LYS A 228 35.22 -13.60 39.67
CA LYS A 228 36.47 -12.87 39.43
C LYS A 228 36.40 -12.06 38.13
N GLY A 229 36.71 -10.77 38.23
CA GLY A 229 36.62 -9.83 37.11
C GLY A 229 35.22 -9.23 36.89
N PHE A 230 34.23 -9.55 37.72
CA PHE A 230 32.90 -8.91 37.67
C PHE A 230 33.01 -7.43 38.08
N LYS A 231 32.38 -6.51 37.35
CA LYS A 231 32.39 -5.07 37.71
C LYS A 231 31.55 -4.86 38.98
N ILE A 232 32.12 -4.27 40.02
CA ILE A 232 31.45 -4.10 41.33
C ILE A 232 31.31 -2.65 41.78
N ALA A 233 32.19 -1.75 41.35
CA ALA A 233 32.13 -0.34 41.72
C ALA A 233 32.66 0.59 40.61
N ASP A 234 32.30 1.86 40.71
CA ASP A 234 32.69 2.93 39.79
C ASP A 234 32.95 4.22 40.59
N ILE A 235 34.16 4.77 40.51
CA ILE A 235 34.57 6.00 41.18
C ILE A 235 34.60 7.14 40.15
N ASP A 236 34.04 8.31 40.48
CA ASP A 236 34.20 9.52 39.68
C ASP A 236 35.29 10.42 40.29
N PRO A 237 36.34 10.81 39.53
CA PRO A 237 37.38 11.71 40.03
C PRO A 237 36.88 13.15 40.30
N ARG A 238 35.63 13.46 39.96
CA ARG A 238 35.04 14.80 40.14
C ARG A 238 34.16 14.79 41.38
N ALA A 239 34.70 15.28 42.49
CA ALA A 239 33.96 15.41 43.74
C ALA A 239 32.76 16.38 43.61
N GLU A 240 32.89 17.37 42.72
CA GLU A 240 31.87 18.38 42.43
C GLU A 240 30.62 17.82 41.70
N GLU A 241 30.68 16.59 41.20
CA GLU A 241 29.62 15.95 40.43
C GLU A 241 28.72 15.03 41.30
N TYR A 242 28.56 15.36 42.58
CA TYR A 242 27.76 14.60 43.55
C TYR A 242 26.37 14.21 43.02
N ASP A 243 25.69 15.17 42.39
CA ASP A 243 24.34 14.99 41.85
C ASP A 243 24.28 13.92 40.75
N ASN A 244 25.39 13.64 40.05
CA ASN A 244 25.44 12.57 39.06
C ASN A 244 25.31 11.17 39.68
N CYS A 245 25.34 11.02 41.00
CA CYS A 245 24.93 9.77 41.65
C CYS A 245 23.43 9.48 41.47
N PHE A 246 22.61 10.52 41.25
CA PHE A 246 21.15 10.44 41.25
C PHE A 246 20.49 10.81 39.91
N THR A 247 21.28 11.26 38.93
CA THR A 247 20.76 11.68 37.62
C THR A 247 21.06 10.69 36.49
N ILE A 248 20.12 10.63 35.55
CA ILE A 248 20.23 9.88 34.32
C ILE A 248 21.34 10.51 33.48
N SER A 249 22.39 9.74 33.19
CA SER A 249 23.57 10.24 32.49
C SER A 249 23.26 10.79 31.11
N ASP A 250 24.07 11.75 30.67
CA ASP A 250 24.16 12.26 29.30
C ASP A 250 24.11 11.13 28.24
N LYS A 251 24.87 10.05 28.48
CA LYS A 251 24.95 8.88 27.63
C LYS A 251 23.61 8.16 27.54
N ALA A 252 22.99 7.88 28.69
CA ALA A 252 21.69 7.21 28.73
C ALA A 252 20.62 8.06 28.05
N ARG A 253 20.61 9.39 28.25
CA ARG A 253 19.70 10.32 27.57
C ARG A 253 19.90 10.36 26.05
N CYS A 254 21.16 10.33 25.59
CA CYS A 254 21.48 10.32 24.16
C CYS A 254 21.03 9.01 23.48
N ILE A 255 21.31 7.86 24.11
CA ILE A 255 20.83 6.55 23.65
C ILE A 255 19.30 6.52 23.62
N ALA A 256 18.65 7.02 24.68
CA ALA A 256 17.20 7.12 24.75
C ALA A 256 16.60 8.00 23.64
N GLY A 257 17.29 9.07 23.26
CA GLY A 257 16.95 9.89 22.09
C GLY A 257 16.94 9.06 20.80
N GLY A 258 17.99 8.27 20.57
CA GLY A 258 18.07 7.35 19.43
C GLY A 258 16.98 6.27 19.43
N VAL A 259 16.62 5.74 20.61
CA VAL A 259 15.51 4.79 20.74
C VAL A 259 14.18 5.44 20.38
N LEU A 260 13.89 6.62 20.94
CA LEU A 260 12.64 7.33 20.65
C LEU A 260 12.57 7.71 19.17
N GLU A 261 13.67 8.20 18.58
CA GLU A 261 13.75 8.51 17.15
C GLU A 261 13.49 7.26 16.30
N ALA A 262 14.12 6.12 16.62
CA ALA A 262 13.91 4.86 15.92
C ALA A 262 12.46 4.39 16.05
N LEU A 263 11.90 4.44 17.27
CA LEU A 263 10.54 4.05 17.56
C LEU A 263 9.54 4.90 16.77
N LEU A 264 9.69 6.23 16.78
CA LEU A 264 8.79 7.13 16.03
C LEU A 264 8.97 6.97 14.51
N TYR A 265 10.21 6.81 14.03
CA TYR A 265 10.48 6.58 12.62
C TYR A 265 9.83 5.28 12.12
N LEU A 266 10.05 4.18 12.85
CA LEU A 266 9.49 2.87 12.50
C LEU A 266 7.99 2.83 12.75
N LYS A 267 7.47 3.47 13.80
CA LYS A 267 6.02 3.59 14.05
C LYS A 267 5.34 4.42 12.96
N ASN A 268 5.96 5.50 12.47
CA ASN A 268 5.40 6.27 11.36
C ASN A 268 5.35 5.44 10.07
N ASN A 269 6.38 4.64 9.80
CA ASN A 269 6.36 3.68 8.69
C ASN A 269 5.32 2.59 8.93
N LEU A 270 5.18 2.06 10.14
CA LEU A 270 4.09 1.14 10.49
C LEU A 270 2.74 1.81 10.37
N THR A 271 2.55 3.09 10.67
CA THR A 271 1.25 3.77 10.45
C THR A 271 1.03 4.13 8.99
N ALA A 272 2.08 4.22 8.18
CA ALA A 272 1.96 4.33 6.72
C ALA A 272 1.59 2.95 6.15
N ASP A 273 2.27 1.89 6.58
CA ASP A 273 2.07 0.50 6.17
C ASP A 273 0.79 -0.12 6.78
N GLN A 274 0.33 0.29 7.97
CA GLN A 274 -0.94 -0.08 8.63
C GLN A 274 -2.09 0.84 8.22
N LYS A 275 -1.87 2.12 7.86
CA LYS A 275 -2.89 2.82 7.05
C LYS A 275 -3.02 2.16 5.68
N ILE A 276 -1.99 1.47 5.20
CA ILE A 276 -2.04 0.65 3.99
C ILE A 276 -2.56 -0.77 4.27
N GLU A 277 -2.39 -1.39 5.45
CA GLU A 277 -2.82 -2.77 5.75
C GLU A 277 -4.16 -2.88 6.50
N ASP A 278 -4.44 -2.04 7.51
CA ASP A 278 -5.75 -1.98 8.17
C ASP A 278 -6.78 -1.17 7.36
N SER A 279 -6.39 -0.62 6.20
CA SER A 279 -7.31 0.07 5.27
C SER A 279 -7.07 -0.14 3.77
N LYS A 280 -6.26 -1.12 3.33
CA LYS A 280 -6.35 -1.55 1.91
C LYS A 280 -7.59 -2.39 1.75
N SER A 281 -8.66 -1.71 1.41
CA SER A 281 -9.68 -2.38 0.65
C SER A 281 -9.08 -2.93 -0.65
N ILE A 282 -9.31 -4.21 -0.93
CA ILE A 282 -8.89 -4.85 -2.17
C ILE A 282 -9.83 -4.35 -3.28
N TYR A 283 -9.29 -3.64 -4.27
CA TYR A 283 -10.09 -3.13 -5.37
C TYR A 283 -10.21 -4.17 -6.49
N ALA A 284 -11.39 -4.75 -6.65
CA ALA A 284 -11.73 -5.72 -7.70
C ALA A 284 -12.83 -5.19 -8.65
N ASP A 285 -12.85 -3.87 -8.92
CA ASP A 285 -13.81 -3.21 -9.82
C ASP A 285 -13.14 -2.42 -10.97
N TYR A 286 -12.00 -2.90 -11.48
CA TYR A 286 -11.26 -2.26 -12.60
C TYR A 286 -12.10 -2.08 -13.88
N ALA A 287 -13.10 -2.94 -14.13
CA ALA A 287 -13.99 -2.84 -15.28
C ALA A 287 -14.99 -1.67 -15.19
N ALA A 288 -15.26 -1.13 -13.99
CA ALA A 288 -16.00 0.12 -13.83
C ALA A 288 -15.09 1.31 -14.13
N THR A 289 -13.95 1.38 -13.45
CA THR A 289 -12.90 2.37 -13.68
C THR A 289 -11.57 1.81 -13.18
N HIS A 290 -10.47 2.12 -13.86
CA HIS A 290 -9.17 1.96 -13.22
C HIS A 290 -9.14 2.94 -12.04
N ILE A 291 -8.74 2.54 -10.84
CA ILE A 291 -8.78 3.43 -9.67
C ILE A 291 -7.49 4.24 -9.56
N THR A 292 -6.36 3.57 -9.71
CA THR A 292 -5.02 4.15 -9.80
C THR A 292 -4.81 4.79 -11.17
N LYS A 293 -4.04 5.87 -11.22
CA LYS A 293 -3.55 6.49 -12.46
C LYS A 293 -2.03 6.60 -12.35
N PRO A 294 -1.26 6.28 -13.39
CA PRO A 294 0.17 6.53 -13.41
C PRO A 294 0.46 8.00 -13.09
N ASP A 295 1.52 8.29 -12.34
CA ASP A 295 1.82 9.65 -11.90
C ASP A 295 2.05 10.62 -13.09
N CYS A 296 2.60 10.12 -14.20
CA CYS A 296 2.74 10.90 -15.43
C CYS A 296 1.40 11.43 -15.98
N VAL A 297 0.29 10.72 -15.73
CA VAL A 297 -1.06 11.17 -16.11
C VAL A 297 -1.48 12.37 -15.27
N LYS A 298 -1.24 12.30 -13.95
CA LYS A 298 -1.56 13.39 -13.01
C LYS A 298 -0.72 14.63 -13.34
N ASP A 299 0.58 14.46 -13.56
CA ASP A 299 1.50 15.54 -13.91
C ASP A 299 1.10 16.21 -15.22
N ALA A 300 0.75 15.43 -16.25
CA ALA A 300 0.29 15.96 -17.53
C ALA A 300 -1.00 16.78 -17.39
N MET A 301 -1.95 16.33 -16.57
CA MET A 301 -3.18 17.07 -16.29
C MET A 301 -2.90 18.37 -15.53
N ILE A 302 -2.04 18.34 -14.51
CA ILE A 302 -1.66 19.53 -13.73
C ILE A 302 -0.98 20.54 -14.63
N HIS A 303 -0.03 20.11 -15.45
CA HIS A 303 0.65 20.99 -16.41
C HIS A 303 -0.33 21.58 -17.44
N ALA A 304 -1.33 20.80 -17.87
CA ALA A 304 -2.34 21.24 -18.82
C ALA A 304 -3.27 22.34 -18.29
N LEU A 305 -3.35 22.55 -16.97
CA LEU A 305 -4.11 23.67 -16.38
C LEU A 305 -3.54 25.04 -16.81
N SER A 306 -2.26 25.09 -17.18
CA SER A 306 -1.60 26.30 -17.68
C SER A 306 -1.78 26.52 -19.19
N LEU A 307 -2.40 25.59 -19.91
CA LEU A 307 -2.65 25.72 -21.35
C LEU A 307 -3.79 26.72 -21.63
N GLY A 308 -3.66 27.46 -22.73
CA GLY A 308 -4.71 28.35 -23.22
C GLY A 308 -5.88 27.61 -23.87
N ASN A 309 -6.85 28.35 -24.42
CA ASN A 309 -7.99 27.77 -25.13
C ASN A 309 -7.62 27.53 -26.60
N SER A 310 -7.62 26.27 -27.04
CA SER A 310 -7.25 25.90 -28.41
C SER A 310 -8.25 26.46 -29.45
N GLY A 311 -7.74 26.98 -30.55
CA GLY A 311 -8.56 27.44 -31.69
C GLY A 311 -9.23 28.80 -31.53
N ARG A 312 -8.91 29.60 -30.50
CA ARG A 312 -9.55 30.91 -30.24
C ARG A 312 -8.59 32.10 -30.10
N GLY A 313 -7.31 31.93 -30.42
CA GLY A 313 -6.31 32.99 -30.34
C GLY A 313 -5.00 32.66 -31.05
N VAL A 314 -4.18 33.68 -31.27
CA VAL A 314 -2.82 33.59 -31.85
C VAL A 314 -1.71 33.76 -30.79
N ASN A 315 -2.07 33.82 -29.50
CA ASN A 315 -1.11 33.87 -28.41
C ASN A 315 -0.49 32.50 -28.15
N GLU A 316 0.73 32.50 -27.60
CA GLU A 316 1.58 31.31 -27.40
C GLU A 316 0.83 30.19 -26.66
N SER A 317 0.06 30.53 -25.62
CA SER A 317 -0.72 29.57 -24.84
C SER A 317 -1.85 28.87 -25.63
N SER A 318 -2.48 29.54 -26.60
CA SER A 318 -3.51 28.92 -27.46
C SER A 318 -2.89 28.03 -28.54
N LEU A 319 -1.70 28.39 -29.03
CA LEU A 319 -0.93 27.57 -29.97
C LEU A 319 -0.41 26.29 -29.32
N ASP A 320 0.08 26.38 -28.08
CA ASP A 320 0.55 25.22 -27.33
C ASP A 320 -0.58 24.25 -26.99
N ALA A 321 -1.77 24.77 -26.64
CA ALA A 321 -2.97 23.95 -26.47
C ALA A 321 -3.36 23.20 -27.76
N ALA A 322 -3.34 23.89 -28.91
CA ALA A 322 -3.64 23.26 -30.20
C ALA A 322 -2.60 22.18 -30.58
N ARG A 323 -1.31 22.45 -30.35
CA ARG A 323 -0.22 21.48 -30.56
C ARG A 323 -0.40 20.25 -29.67
N LYS A 324 -0.70 20.43 -28.38
CA LYS A 324 -0.91 19.33 -27.45
C LYS A 324 -2.09 18.46 -27.87
N ILE A 325 -3.21 19.06 -28.29
CA ILE A 325 -4.38 18.29 -28.77
C ILE A 325 -4.01 17.48 -30.02
N TYR A 326 -3.32 18.08 -30.98
CA TYR A 326 -2.90 17.37 -32.21
C TYR A 326 -1.88 16.26 -31.93
N GLU A 327 -0.95 16.47 -31.00
CA GLU A 327 -0.01 15.46 -30.51
C GLU A 327 -0.77 14.26 -29.95
N VAL A 328 -1.76 14.47 -29.08
CA VAL A 328 -2.54 13.37 -28.50
C VAL A 328 -3.40 12.67 -29.54
N ARG A 329 -3.96 13.38 -30.53
CA ARG A 329 -4.65 12.72 -31.66
C ARG A 329 -3.71 11.79 -32.42
N THR A 330 -2.48 12.24 -32.69
CA THR A 330 -1.47 11.41 -33.33
C THR A 330 -1.17 10.16 -32.51
N LYS A 331 -1.07 10.30 -31.18
CA LYS A 331 -0.87 9.15 -30.28
C LYS A 331 -2.04 8.17 -30.32
N VAL A 332 -3.28 8.66 -30.27
CA VAL A 332 -4.48 7.82 -30.35
C VAL A 332 -4.57 7.10 -31.70
N ASP A 333 -4.32 7.81 -32.80
CA ASP A 333 -4.28 7.24 -34.15
C ASP A 333 -3.25 6.11 -34.26
N GLN A 334 -2.03 6.34 -33.78
CA GLN A 334 -0.97 5.33 -33.77
C GLN A 334 -1.30 4.14 -32.87
N PHE A 335 -1.90 4.40 -31.69
CA PHE A 335 -2.22 3.36 -30.72
C PHE A 335 -3.25 2.35 -31.25
N PHE A 336 -4.20 2.80 -32.08
CA PHE A 336 -5.23 1.95 -32.68
C PHE A 336 -4.96 1.58 -34.16
N ASP A 337 -3.77 1.91 -34.69
CA ASP A 337 -3.45 1.79 -36.12
C ASP A 337 -4.55 2.38 -37.02
N GLY A 338 -4.96 3.61 -36.69
CA GLY A 338 -6.05 4.33 -37.31
C GLY A 338 -5.75 4.90 -38.70
N TYR A 339 -6.62 5.80 -39.14
CA TYR A 339 -6.62 6.34 -40.51
C TYR A 339 -6.07 7.78 -40.62
N GLY A 340 -5.48 8.31 -39.56
CA GLY A 340 -4.87 9.63 -39.46
C GLY A 340 -5.38 10.42 -38.25
N PRO A 341 -4.57 11.33 -37.68
CA PRO A 341 -4.94 12.15 -36.52
C PRO A 341 -6.18 13.02 -36.77
N GLU A 342 -6.43 13.43 -38.00
CA GLU A 342 -7.64 14.18 -38.39
C GLU A 342 -8.93 13.36 -38.29
N GLN A 343 -8.82 12.03 -38.22
CA GLN A 343 -9.94 11.10 -38.07
C GLN A 343 -10.20 10.69 -36.62
N VAL A 344 -9.41 11.20 -35.68
CA VAL A 344 -9.64 11.03 -34.25
C VAL A 344 -10.52 12.18 -33.77
N VAL A 345 -11.60 11.89 -33.06
CA VAL A 345 -12.52 12.84 -32.44
C VAL A 345 -12.57 12.59 -30.94
N PHE A 346 -12.48 13.63 -30.12
CA PHE A 346 -12.58 13.55 -28.67
C PHE A 346 -14.00 13.81 -28.19
N THR A 347 -14.46 12.99 -27.26
CA THR A 347 -15.76 13.07 -26.60
C THR A 347 -15.57 13.00 -25.08
N SER A 348 -16.63 13.16 -24.30
CA SER A 348 -16.55 12.98 -22.84
C SER A 348 -16.33 11.52 -22.40
N GLY A 349 -16.54 10.56 -23.30
CA GLY A 349 -16.46 9.13 -23.02
C GLY A 349 -17.15 8.30 -24.09
N ILE A 350 -17.03 6.98 -23.97
CA ILE A 350 -17.50 6.05 -25.00
C ILE A 350 -19.02 6.10 -25.22
N THR A 351 -19.81 6.41 -24.19
CA THR A 351 -21.26 6.55 -24.33
C THR A 351 -21.63 7.70 -25.26
N GLU A 352 -20.93 8.84 -25.18
CA GLU A 352 -21.14 9.96 -26.10
C GLU A 352 -20.65 9.59 -27.51
N SER A 353 -19.51 8.90 -27.61
CA SER A 353 -18.98 8.38 -28.88
C SER A 353 -20.00 7.51 -29.60
N LEU A 354 -20.54 6.48 -28.93
CA LEU A 354 -21.52 5.55 -29.49
C LEU A 354 -22.83 6.25 -29.85
N ASN A 355 -23.32 7.18 -29.01
CA ASN A 355 -24.50 7.99 -29.36
C ASN A 355 -24.27 8.81 -30.62
N THR A 356 -23.08 9.43 -30.76
CA THR A 356 -22.73 10.23 -31.93
C THR A 356 -22.69 9.38 -33.20
N VAL A 357 -22.10 8.19 -33.14
CA VAL A 357 -21.99 7.29 -34.29
C VAL A 357 -23.33 6.68 -34.67
N ILE A 358 -24.05 6.09 -33.71
CA ILE A 358 -25.31 5.38 -33.95
C ILE A 358 -26.36 6.34 -34.51
N LYS A 359 -26.59 7.47 -33.82
CA LYS A 359 -27.62 8.45 -34.22
C LYS A 359 -27.18 9.31 -35.41
N GLY A 360 -25.87 9.49 -35.59
CA GLY A 360 -25.33 10.29 -36.68
C GLY A 360 -25.26 9.55 -38.01
N TYR A 361 -25.28 8.22 -38.00
CA TYR A 361 -25.15 7.41 -39.22
C TYR A 361 -26.49 6.81 -39.68
N LEU A 362 -27.30 6.28 -38.75
CA LEU A 362 -28.54 5.58 -39.08
C LEU A 362 -29.68 6.55 -39.39
N ASN A 363 -30.50 6.21 -40.39
CA ASN A 363 -31.69 6.94 -40.79
C ASN A 363 -32.91 6.02 -40.74
N LYS A 364 -34.11 6.62 -40.73
CA LYS A 364 -35.37 5.88 -40.83
C LYS A 364 -35.35 4.91 -42.03
N GLY A 365 -35.71 3.65 -41.78
CA GLY A 365 -35.73 2.59 -42.79
C GLY A 365 -34.42 1.81 -42.91
N ASP A 366 -33.34 2.27 -42.29
CA ASP A 366 -32.09 1.48 -42.22
C ASP A 366 -32.26 0.30 -41.25
N HIS A 367 -31.44 -0.74 -41.45
CA HIS A 367 -31.33 -1.86 -40.53
C HIS A 367 -29.96 -1.88 -39.83
N VAL A 368 -29.95 -2.20 -38.53
CA VAL A 368 -28.74 -2.33 -37.70
C VAL A 368 -28.74 -3.64 -36.94
N ILE A 369 -27.57 -4.27 -36.88
CA ILE A 369 -27.34 -5.51 -36.12
C ILE A 369 -26.47 -5.19 -34.91
N THR A 370 -26.85 -5.75 -33.77
CA THR A 370 -26.03 -5.76 -32.55
C THR A 370 -26.16 -7.09 -31.83
N THR A 371 -25.53 -7.24 -30.66
CA THR A 371 -25.52 -8.50 -29.92
C THR A 371 -26.31 -8.41 -28.62
N PHE A 372 -26.65 -9.54 -28.00
CA PHE A 372 -27.20 -9.53 -26.63
C PHE A 372 -26.12 -9.29 -25.56
N MET A 373 -24.83 -9.26 -25.94
CA MET A 373 -23.71 -9.05 -25.03
C MET A 373 -23.41 -7.57 -24.74
N GLU A 374 -24.20 -6.67 -25.32
CA GLU A 374 -23.94 -5.24 -25.30
C GLU A 374 -24.23 -4.55 -23.96
N HIS A 375 -23.44 -3.50 -23.70
CA HIS A 375 -23.72 -2.54 -22.66
C HIS A 375 -24.83 -1.55 -23.11
N ASN A 376 -25.53 -0.95 -22.16
CA ASN A 376 -26.58 0.05 -22.39
C ASN A 376 -26.12 1.30 -23.17
N SER A 377 -24.81 1.53 -23.30
CA SER A 377 -24.25 2.58 -24.16
C SER A 377 -24.46 2.31 -25.65
N VAL A 378 -24.67 1.05 -26.02
CA VAL A 378 -25.05 0.61 -27.38
C VAL A 378 -26.56 0.41 -27.45
N LEU A 379 -27.15 -0.35 -26.51
CA LEU A 379 -28.56 -0.72 -26.56
C LEU A 379 -29.53 0.47 -26.53
N ARG A 380 -29.34 1.43 -25.61
CA ARG A 380 -30.29 2.54 -25.44
C ARG A 380 -30.35 3.46 -26.67
N PRO A 381 -29.22 3.88 -27.28
CA PRO A 381 -29.26 4.59 -28.55
C PRO A 381 -29.94 3.80 -29.67
N LEU A 382 -29.75 2.47 -29.73
CA LEU A 382 -30.40 1.63 -30.73
C LEU A 382 -31.91 1.53 -30.53
N TYR A 383 -32.39 1.38 -29.29
CA TYR A 383 -33.82 1.41 -28.99
C TYR A 383 -34.45 2.77 -29.33
N GLU A 384 -33.73 3.87 -29.11
CA GLU A 384 -34.21 5.20 -29.53
C GLU A 384 -34.28 5.32 -31.05
N MET A 385 -33.30 4.79 -31.78
CA MET A 385 -33.32 4.76 -33.25
C MET A 385 -34.43 3.83 -33.78
N GLU A 386 -34.70 2.72 -33.10
CA GLU A 386 -35.80 1.82 -33.42
C GLU A 386 -37.15 2.54 -33.35
N GLN A 387 -37.36 3.32 -32.29
CA GLN A 387 -38.55 4.19 -32.17
C GLN A 387 -38.64 5.24 -33.29
N GLN A 388 -37.52 5.61 -33.92
CA GLN A 388 -37.45 6.53 -35.06
C GLN A 388 -37.59 5.81 -36.42
N GLY A 389 -37.81 4.49 -36.41
CA GLY A 389 -38.08 3.68 -37.59
C GLY A 389 -36.85 3.03 -38.21
N VAL A 390 -35.73 2.92 -37.48
CA VAL A 390 -34.65 1.99 -37.80
C VAL A 390 -35.10 0.58 -37.41
N ARG A 391 -34.74 -0.45 -38.19
CA ARG A 391 -34.96 -1.84 -37.82
C ARG A 391 -33.77 -2.35 -37.01
N LEU A 392 -34.00 -2.94 -35.85
CA LEU A 392 -32.96 -3.48 -34.97
C LEU A 392 -33.02 -5.01 -34.93
N THR A 393 -31.89 -5.67 -35.18
CA THR A 393 -31.71 -7.10 -34.90
C THR A 393 -30.67 -7.28 -33.81
N ILE A 394 -31.04 -8.04 -32.77
CA ILE A 394 -30.15 -8.43 -31.67
C ILE A 394 -29.90 -9.94 -31.79
N THR A 395 -28.64 -10.35 -31.89
CA THR A 395 -28.25 -11.76 -32.15
C THR A 395 -27.05 -12.20 -31.31
N SER A 396 -26.56 -13.42 -31.52
CA SER A 396 -25.30 -13.90 -30.93
C SER A 396 -24.11 -13.07 -31.45
N PRO A 397 -23.06 -12.86 -30.63
CA PRO A 397 -21.81 -12.23 -31.08
C PRO A 397 -21.00 -13.07 -32.08
N ASP A 398 -21.41 -14.32 -32.36
CA ASP A 398 -20.75 -15.18 -33.34
C ASP A 398 -20.99 -14.70 -34.78
N VAL A 399 -19.92 -14.74 -35.59
CA VAL A 399 -19.94 -14.26 -36.97
C VAL A 399 -21.03 -14.92 -37.84
N ASP A 400 -21.30 -16.20 -37.66
CA ASP A 400 -22.30 -16.95 -38.43
C ASP A 400 -23.73 -16.45 -38.16
N HIS A 401 -24.02 -16.08 -36.91
CA HIS A 401 -25.32 -15.52 -36.52
C HIS A 401 -25.49 -14.09 -37.00
N ILE A 402 -24.40 -13.31 -36.99
CA ILE A 402 -24.38 -11.97 -37.58
C ILE A 402 -24.60 -12.07 -39.09
N GLU A 403 -23.96 -13.00 -39.78
CA GLU A 403 -24.15 -13.22 -41.22
C GLU A 403 -25.61 -13.55 -41.57
N GLN A 404 -26.24 -14.43 -40.80
CA GLN A 404 -27.66 -14.79 -40.98
C GLN A 404 -28.62 -13.63 -40.72
N ALA A 405 -28.22 -12.66 -39.91
CA ALA A 405 -29.02 -11.46 -39.61
C ALA A 405 -28.87 -10.35 -40.66
N ILE A 406 -28.02 -10.50 -41.69
CA ILE A 406 -27.83 -9.49 -42.72
C ILE A 406 -28.99 -9.48 -43.72
N TYR A 407 -29.54 -8.29 -43.95
CA TYR A 407 -30.51 -7.97 -45.00
C TYR A 407 -29.93 -6.93 -45.96
N GLU A 408 -30.60 -6.69 -47.09
CA GLU A 408 -30.16 -5.71 -48.12
C GLU A 408 -30.07 -4.27 -47.60
N ASP A 409 -30.92 -3.92 -46.63
CA ASP A 409 -30.99 -2.64 -45.93
C ASP A 409 -30.07 -2.56 -44.70
N THR A 410 -29.29 -3.59 -44.37
CA THR A 410 -28.32 -3.52 -43.25
C THR A 410 -27.27 -2.45 -43.53
N LYS A 411 -27.22 -1.42 -42.69
CA LYS A 411 -26.25 -0.31 -42.80
C LYS A 411 -25.15 -0.36 -41.76
N MET A 412 -25.40 -0.96 -40.61
CA MET A 412 -24.46 -0.99 -39.50
C MET A 412 -24.46 -2.33 -38.78
N VAL A 413 -23.27 -2.81 -38.40
CA VAL A 413 -23.07 -3.76 -37.31
C VAL A 413 -22.32 -3.04 -36.21
N VAL A 414 -22.88 -3.02 -35.00
CA VAL A 414 -22.23 -2.47 -33.81
C VAL A 414 -22.12 -3.53 -32.73
N MET A 415 -20.90 -3.75 -32.23
CA MET A 415 -20.68 -4.71 -31.15
C MET A 415 -19.54 -4.34 -30.21
N ILE A 416 -19.60 -4.83 -28.98
CA ILE A 416 -18.45 -4.84 -28.07
C ILE A 416 -17.36 -5.82 -28.54
N GLN A 417 -16.09 -5.47 -28.30
CA GLN A 417 -14.99 -6.42 -28.44
C GLN A 417 -14.85 -7.32 -27.21
N ALA A 418 -15.10 -6.77 -26.01
CA ALA A 418 -14.94 -7.50 -24.76
C ALA A 418 -16.09 -7.22 -23.78
N SER A 419 -16.68 -8.28 -23.23
CA SER A 419 -17.83 -8.20 -22.32
C SER A 419 -17.45 -7.57 -20.98
N ASN A 420 -18.22 -6.57 -20.53
CA ASN A 420 -18.05 -5.97 -19.21
C ASN A 420 -18.64 -6.82 -18.08
N VAL A 421 -19.24 -7.97 -18.39
CA VAL A 421 -19.85 -8.89 -17.42
C VAL A 421 -19.04 -10.17 -17.35
N THR A 422 -18.92 -10.88 -18.46
CA THR A 422 -18.25 -12.20 -18.51
C THR A 422 -16.75 -12.09 -18.78
N GLY A 423 -16.28 -10.96 -19.29
CA GLY A 423 -14.88 -10.75 -19.69
C GLY A 423 -14.51 -11.32 -21.05
N GLU A 424 -15.43 -12.03 -21.72
CA GLU A 424 -15.17 -12.70 -23.00
C GLU A 424 -14.81 -11.73 -24.11
N VAL A 425 -13.86 -12.13 -24.94
CA VAL A 425 -13.37 -11.37 -26.10
C VAL A 425 -13.90 -11.99 -27.39
N PHE A 426 -14.67 -11.22 -28.16
CA PHE A 426 -15.32 -11.66 -29.39
C PHE A 426 -14.44 -11.45 -30.63
N ASP A 427 -14.65 -12.27 -31.66
CA ASP A 427 -13.89 -12.23 -32.91
C ASP A 427 -14.34 -11.11 -33.84
N ILE A 428 -13.97 -9.88 -33.47
CA ILE A 428 -14.29 -8.68 -34.25
C ILE A 428 -13.64 -8.69 -35.64
N ARG A 429 -12.55 -9.45 -35.86
CA ARG A 429 -11.84 -9.48 -37.14
C ARG A 429 -12.66 -10.22 -38.19
N SER A 430 -13.23 -11.36 -37.82
CA SER A 430 -14.12 -12.12 -38.72
C SER A 430 -15.38 -11.32 -39.06
N VAL A 431 -15.98 -10.65 -38.07
CA VAL A 431 -17.15 -9.78 -38.28
C VAL A 431 -16.80 -8.56 -39.14
N GLY A 432 -15.67 -7.90 -38.89
CA GLY A 432 -15.21 -6.76 -39.68
C GLY A 432 -14.93 -7.13 -41.13
N LYS A 433 -14.32 -8.30 -41.37
CA LYS A 433 -14.11 -8.83 -42.73
C LYS A 433 -15.44 -9.03 -43.45
N LEU A 434 -16.42 -9.67 -42.80
CA LEU A 434 -17.77 -9.86 -43.33
C LEU A 434 -18.43 -8.51 -43.65
N CYS A 435 -18.38 -7.55 -42.73
CA CYS A 435 -18.95 -6.21 -42.94
C CYS A 435 -18.33 -5.50 -44.14
N LYS A 436 -16.99 -5.57 -44.27
CA LYS A 436 -16.26 -5.02 -45.40
C LYS A 436 -16.67 -5.66 -46.73
N GLU A 437 -16.83 -6.98 -46.78
CA GLU A 437 -17.28 -7.71 -47.98
C GLU A 437 -18.70 -7.32 -48.40
N LYS A 438 -19.56 -7.01 -47.43
CA LYS A 438 -20.96 -6.63 -47.66
C LYS A 438 -21.19 -5.12 -47.78
N GLY A 439 -20.16 -4.30 -47.56
CA GLY A 439 -20.26 -2.83 -47.58
C GLY A 439 -21.08 -2.25 -46.41
N ILE A 440 -21.08 -2.93 -45.27
CA ILE A 440 -21.78 -2.55 -44.05
C ILE A 440 -20.81 -1.81 -43.11
N LEU A 441 -21.25 -0.75 -42.44
CA LEU A 441 -20.41 -0.02 -41.49
C LEU A 441 -20.18 -0.85 -40.22
N PHE A 442 -18.93 -1.14 -39.89
CA PHE A 442 -18.55 -1.86 -38.68
C PHE A 442 -18.08 -0.92 -37.56
N VAL A 443 -18.83 -0.92 -36.46
CA VAL A 443 -18.58 -0.09 -35.28
C VAL A 443 -18.22 -0.97 -34.08
N VAL A 444 -17.11 -0.65 -33.41
CA VAL A 444 -16.64 -1.45 -32.26
C VAL A 444 -16.60 -0.62 -30.97
N ASP A 445 -17.28 -1.12 -29.93
CA ASP A 445 -17.11 -0.67 -28.54
C ASP A 445 -15.89 -1.36 -27.92
N THR A 446 -14.89 -0.57 -27.55
CA THR A 446 -13.63 -1.04 -26.98
C THR A 446 -13.46 -0.73 -25.49
N ALA A 447 -14.55 -0.43 -24.77
CA ALA A 447 -14.49 0.04 -23.37
C ALA A 447 -13.70 -0.88 -22.43
N GLN A 448 -13.76 -2.20 -22.64
CA GLN A 448 -13.05 -3.21 -21.83
C GLN A 448 -11.79 -3.77 -22.50
N SER A 449 -11.52 -3.43 -23.75
CA SER A 449 -10.38 -3.96 -24.50
C SER A 449 -9.27 -2.93 -24.72
N ALA A 450 -9.62 -1.65 -24.92
CA ALA A 450 -8.64 -0.59 -25.15
C ALA A 450 -7.71 -0.42 -23.93
N GLY A 451 -6.40 -0.51 -24.18
CA GLY A 451 -5.35 -0.46 -23.16
C GLY A 451 -4.93 -1.83 -22.59
N VAL A 452 -5.70 -2.88 -22.88
CA VAL A 452 -5.42 -4.26 -22.41
C VAL A 452 -5.13 -5.20 -23.58
N ILE A 453 -5.93 -5.10 -24.65
CA ILE A 453 -5.83 -5.92 -25.85
C ILE A 453 -5.31 -5.03 -26.99
N PRO A 454 -4.27 -5.46 -27.74
CA PRO A 454 -3.89 -4.80 -28.97
C PRO A 454 -5.04 -4.80 -29.97
N ILE A 455 -5.31 -3.64 -30.58
CA ILE A 455 -6.39 -3.45 -31.56
C ILE A 455 -5.80 -2.69 -32.74
N SER A 456 -6.02 -3.19 -33.96
CA SER A 456 -5.69 -2.47 -35.19
C SER A 456 -6.96 -2.28 -36.00
N MET A 457 -7.37 -1.04 -36.21
CA MET A 457 -8.55 -0.74 -37.03
C MET A 457 -8.39 -1.28 -38.45
N LYS A 458 -7.18 -1.26 -39.01
CA LYS A 458 -6.92 -1.75 -40.37
C LYS A 458 -6.94 -3.27 -40.46
N GLU A 459 -6.27 -3.97 -39.54
CA GLU A 459 -6.22 -5.43 -39.55
C GLU A 459 -7.57 -6.06 -39.20
N ASP A 460 -8.32 -5.42 -38.30
CA ASP A 460 -9.62 -5.90 -37.82
C ASP A 460 -10.79 -5.34 -38.64
N TYR A 461 -10.51 -4.59 -39.72
CA TYR A 461 -11.49 -4.00 -40.65
C TYR A 461 -12.55 -3.12 -39.97
N ILE A 462 -12.14 -2.36 -38.94
CA ILE A 462 -13.02 -1.48 -38.17
C ILE A 462 -13.21 -0.16 -38.92
N ASP A 463 -14.46 0.20 -39.21
CA ASP A 463 -14.78 1.51 -39.79
C ASP A 463 -14.83 2.61 -38.73
N VAL A 464 -15.35 2.29 -37.55
CA VAL A 464 -15.46 3.23 -36.44
C VAL A 464 -15.13 2.54 -35.11
N LEU A 465 -14.12 3.05 -34.41
CA LEU A 465 -13.73 2.56 -33.08
C LEU A 465 -14.12 3.59 -32.03
N CYS A 466 -14.87 3.18 -31.01
CA CYS A 466 -15.23 4.03 -29.87
C CYS A 466 -14.48 3.57 -28.61
N PHE A 467 -13.93 4.50 -27.83
CA PHE A 467 -13.16 4.20 -26.61
C PHE A 467 -13.44 5.18 -25.45
N THR A 468 -13.01 4.81 -24.24
CA THR A 468 -13.01 5.67 -23.05
C THR A 468 -11.65 5.66 -22.35
N GLY A 469 -11.23 6.79 -21.78
CA GLY A 469 -9.92 6.93 -21.15
C GLY A 469 -9.80 6.24 -19.77
N HIS A 470 -10.86 6.23 -18.96
CA HIS A 470 -10.75 5.95 -17.52
C HIS A 470 -10.68 4.47 -17.11
N LYS A 471 -10.74 3.55 -18.07
CA LYS A 471 -10.67 2.10 -17.87
C LYS A 471 -9.27 1.58 -18.20
N GLY A 472 -9.14 0.59 -19.08
CA GLY A 472 -7.86 -0.02 -19.47
C GLY A 472 -6.82 0.96 -20.03
N LEU A 473 -7.26 2.10 -20.59
CA LEU A 473 -6.36 3.16 -21.05
C LEU A 473 -5.71 3.97 -19.93
N MET A 474 -6.14 3.81 -18.66
CA MET A 474 -5.56 4.46 -17.48
C MET A 474 -5.53 6.00 -17.53
N GLY A 475 -6.34 6.60 -18.41
CA GLY A 475 -6.53 8.04 -18.52
C GLY A 475 -7.54 8.57 -17.51
N PRO A 476 -7.79 9.89 -17.48
CA PRO A 476 -8.78 10.48 -16.59
C PRO A 476 -10.22 10.17 -17.02
N GLN A 477 -11.17 10.41 -16.11
CA GLN A 477 -12.59 10.47 -16.44
C GLN A 477 -12.91 11.74 -17.26
N GLY A 478 -14.05 11.73 -17.97
CA GLY A 478 -14.49 12.86 -18.79
C GLY A 478 -13.73 13.02 -20.11
N ILE A 479 -13.01 11.98 -20.55
CA ILE A 479 -12.40 11.90 -21.87
C ILE A 479 -12.59 10.50 -22.49
N GLY A 480 -12.92 10.49 -23.78
CA GLY A 480 -12.94 9.33 -24.66
C GLY A 480 -12.81 9.79 -26.10
N GLY A 481 -13.17 8.94 -27.04
CA GLY A 481 -13.15 9.36 -28.44
C GLY A 481 -13.71 8.36 -29.43
N ILE A 482 -13.59 8.77 -30.68
CA ILE A 482 -14.00 8.04 -31.89
C ILE A 482 -12.82 8.09 -32.86
N CYS A 483 -12.40 6.95 -33.39
CA CYS A 483 -11.50 6.89 -34.54
C CYS A 483 -12.32 6.43 -35.75
N ILE A 484 -12.22 7.15 -36.86
CA ILE A 484 -13.12 6.99 -38.02
C ILE A 484 -12.32 6.64 -39.28
N ARG A 485 -12.80 5.71 -40.09
CA ARG A 485 -12.21 5.46 -41.41
C ARG A 485 -12.50 6.61 -42.37
N LYS A 486 -11.49 6.99 -43.16
CA LYS A 486 -11.65 7.98 -44.25
C LYS A 486 -12.84 7.63 -45.15
N GLY A 487 -13.68 8.64 -45.39
CA GLY A 487 -14.88 8.56 -46.24
C GLY A 487 -16.17 8.20 -45.51
N VAL A 488 -16.12 7.83 -44.23
CA VAL A 488 -17.32 7.64 -43.41
C VAL A 488 -17.84 9.01 -42.96
N LYS A 489 -19.11 9.32 -43.27
CA LYS A 489 -19.78 10.55 -42.85
C LYS A 489 -20.74 10.27 -41.69
N ILE A 490 -20.58 10.98 -40.59
CA ILE A 490 -21.41 10.89 -39.39
C ILE A 490 -21.96 12.29 -39.10
N HIS A 491 -23.28 12.39 -38.88
CA HIS A 491 -23.92 13.64 -38.49
C HIS A 491 -23.66 13.94 -37.00
N PRO A 492 -23.42 15.21 -36.63
CA PRO A 492 -23.06 15.57 -35.27
C PRO A 492 -24.22 15.41 -34.29
N LEU A 493 -23.92 14.85 -33.11
CA LEU A 493 -24.84 14.85 -31.97
C LEU A 493 -25.02 16.27 -31.38
N LYS A 494 -23.98 17.10 -31.45
CA LYS A 494 -23.94 18.46 -30.91
C LYS A 494 -23.48 19.45 -31.98
N THR A 495 -24.16 20.58 -32.09
CA THR A 495 -23.76 21.70 -32.96
C THR A 495 -23.46 22.94 -32.11
N GLY A 496 -22.49 23.76 -32.52
CA GLY A 496 -22.10 24.95 -31.77
C GLY A 496 -20.78 25.54 -32.24
N GLY A 497 -20.17 26.40 -31.43
CA GLY A 497 -18.91 27.05 -31.79
C GLY A 497 -17.74 26.07 -31.87
N THR A 498 -17.10 25.99 -33.04
CA THR A 498 -15.93 25.12 -33.31
C THR A 498 -14.60 25.89 -33.35
N GLY A 499 -14.63 27.22 -33.24
CA GLY A 499 -13.46 28.09 -33.39
C GLY A 499 -13.05 28.34 -34.86
N ILE A 500 -13.73 27.73 -35.82
CA ILE A 500 -13.51 27.92 -37.25
C ILE A 500 -14.83 28.25 -37.95
N LEU A 501 -14.75 28.86 -39.14
CA LEU A 501 -15.90 29.17 -39.98
C LEU A 501 -17.03 29.92 -39.24
N SER A 502 -16.68 30.87 -38.36
CA SER A 502 -17.61 31.53 -37.43
C SER A 502 -18.82 32.22 -38.06
N PHE A 503 -18.75 32.59 -39.35
CA PHE A 503 -19.85 33.21 -40.09
C PHE A 503 -20.72 32.21 -40.85
N SER A 504 -20.34 30.92 -40.86
CA SER A 504 -21.15 29.86 -41.44
C SER A 504 -22.44 29.69 -40.64
N LYS A 505 -23.57 29.50 -41.34
CA LYS A 505 -24.85 29.13 -40.72
C LYS A 505 -24.95 27.64 -40.42
N THR A 506 -24.02 26.83 -40.92
CA THR A 506 -23.99 25.38 -40.79
C THR A 506 -22.73 24.93 -40.07
N GLN A 507 -22.84 23.82 -39.34
CA GLN A 507 -21.70 23.15 -38.71
C GLN A 507 -20.66 22.77 -39.78
N PRO A 508 -19.34 22.86 -39.49
CA PRO A 508 -18.32 22.35 -40.40
C PRO A 508 -18.54 20.87 -40.73
N GLU A 509 -18.25 20.46 -41.96
CA GLU A 509 -18.37 19.05 -42.37
C GLU A 509 -17.07 18.25 -42.22
N ALA A 510 -15.93 18.92 -42.10
CA ALA A 510 -14.63 18.27 -42.00
C ALA A 510 -14.32 17.78 -40.57
N LEU A 511 -13.82 16.55 -40.45
CA LEU A 511 -13.29 16.03 -39.20
C LEU A 511 -11.94 16.70 -38.84
N PRO A 512 -11.65 16.89 -37.54
CA PRO A 512 -12.47 16.50 -36.39
C PRO A 512 -13.58 17.51 -36.03
N GLN A 513 -13.53 18.74 -36.56
CA GLN A 513 -14.41 19.84 -36.13
C GLN A 513 -15.89 19.58 -36.37
N ALA A 514 -16.23 18.72 -37.33
CA ALA A 514 -17.61 18.32 -37.58
C ALA A 514 -18.29 17.76 -36.32
N LEU A 515 -17.55 17.00 -35.50
CA LEU A 515 -18.08 16.30 -34.34
C LEU A 515 -17.64 16.91 -32.98
N GLU A 516 -16.86 18.00 -33.00
CA GLU A 516 -16.27 18.61 -31.80
C GLU A 516 -16.80 20.04 -31.58
N ALA A 517 -18.09 20.15 -31.30
CA ALA A 517 -18.68 21.43 -30.91
C ALA A 517 -18.32 21.81 -29.46
N GLY A 518 -17.87 23.05 -29.26
CA GLY A 518 -17.53 23.60 -27.95
C GLY A 518 -16.04 23.61 -27.64
N THR A 519 -15.69 24.00 -26.42
CA THR A 519 -14.30 23.92 -25.94
C THR A 519 -13.98 22.49 -25.52
N LEU A 520 -12.87 21.95 -26.04
CA LEU A 520 -12.42 20.60 -25.73
C LEU A 520 -11.86 20.48 -24.31
N ASN A 521 -11.95 19.28 -23.75
CA ASN A 521 -11.33 18.94 -22.46
C ASN A 521 -9.80 18.79 -22.62
N GLY A 522 -9.08 19.90 -22.77
CA GLY A 522 -7.63 19.91 -22.98
C GLY A 522 -6.84 19.23 -21.85
N ILE A 523 -7.33 19.33 -20.62
CA ILE A 523 -6.74 18.68 -19.44
C ILE A 523 -6.88 17.15 -19.56
N GLY A 524 -8.09 16.67 -19.85
CA GLY A 524 -8.36 15.25 -20.06
C GLY A 524 -7.60 14.68 -21.25
N ILE A 525 -7.50 15.43 -22.34
CA ILE A 525 -6.74 15.05 -23.54
C ILE A 525 -5.25 14.91 -23.20
N ALA A 526 -4.65 15.87 -22.47
CA ALA A 526 -3.26 15.76 -22.06
C ALA A 526 -3.01 14.53 -21.17
N GLY A 527 -3.90 14.27 -20.20
CA GLY A 527 -3.83 13.07 -19.35
C GLY A 527 -3.94 11.77 -20.14
N LEU A 528 -4.87 11.70 -21.10
CA LEU A 528 -5.01 10.54 -22.00
C LEU A 528 -3.73 10.30 -22.80
N GLY A 529 -3.11 11.35 -23.34
CA GLY A 529 -1.85 11.25 -24.07
C GLY A 529 -0.73 10.64 -23.23
N ALA A 530 -0.57 11.10 -21.98
CA ALA A 530 0.41 10.56 -21.05
C ALA A 530 0.11 9.10 -20.66
N ALA A 531 -1.17 8.73 -20.56
CA ALA A 531 -1.57 7.35 -20.26
C ALA A 531 -1.23 6.39 -21.42
N ILE A 532 -1.45 6.82 -22.67
CA ILE A 532 -1.03 6.07 -23.86
C ILE A 532 0.50 5.89 -23.89
N ASP A 533 1.27 6.95 -23.60
CA ASP A 533 2.73 6.85 -23.52
C ASP A 533 3.19 5.87 -22.43
N HIS A 534 2.50 5.87 -21.29
CA HIS A 534 2.75 4.93 -20.20
C HIS A 534 2.52 3.48 -20.66
N ILE A 535 1.37 3.20 -21.30
CA ILE A 535 1.06 1.86 -21.81
C ILE A 535 2.07 1.41 -22.87
N ASN A 536 2.46 2.29 -23.78
CA ASN A 536 3.47 1.99 -24.80
C ASN A 536 4.84 1.69 -24.20
N THR A 537 5.22 2.41 -23.13
CA THR A 537 6.48 2.20 -22.42
C THR A 537 6.47 0.93 -21.58
N TYR A 538 5.37 0.67 -20.87
CA TYR A 538 5.22 -0.53 -20.03
C TYR A 538 5.03 -1.81 -20.87
N GLY A 539 4.34 -1.68 -21.99
CA GLY A 539 4.05 -2.73 -22.96
C GLY A 539 2.66 -3.36 -22.76
N ILE A 540 1.75 -3.15 -23.71
CA ILE A 540 0.39 -3.72 -23.68
C ILE A 540 0.39 -5.26 -23.59
N ASN A 541 1.35 -5.93 -24.23
CA ASN A 541 1.48 -7.40 -24.15
C ASN A 541 1.85 -7.87 -22.73
N LYS A 542 2.57 -7.04 -21.97
CA LYS A 542 2.92 -7.33 -20.57
C LYS A 542 1.69 -7.20 -19.67
N ILE A 543 0.91 -6.11 -19.84
CA ILE A 543 -0.39 -5.91 -19.18
C ILE A 543 -1.29 -7.12 -19.42
N ARG A 544 -1.50 -7.48 -20.70
CA ARG A 544 -2.33 -8.64 -21.07
C ARG A 544 -1.85 -9.93 -20.43
N LYS A 545 -0.54 -10.19 -20.40
CA LYS A 545 0.02 -11.41 -19.81
C LYS A 545 -0.23 -11.48 -18.31
N GLN A 546 -0.08 -10.36 -17.59
CA GLN A 546 -0.31 -10.29 -16.16
C GLN A 546 -1.79 -10.49 -15.84
N GLU A 547 -2.67 -9.75 -16.50
CA GLU A 547 -4.12 -9.88 -16.35
C GLU A 547 -4.63 -11.29 -16.67
N LYS A 548 -4.10 -11.92 -17.73
CA LYS A 548 -4.39 -13.32 -18.04
C LYS A 548 -4.00 -14.26 -16.90
N ASN A 549 -2.83 -14.08 -16.29
CA ASN A 549 -2.37 -14.94 -15.19
C ASN A 549 -3.24 -14.80 -13.94
N LEU A 550 -3.65 -13.56 -13.62
CA LEU A 550 -4.53 -13.25 -12.50
C LEU A 550 -5.90 -13.93 -12.70
N ILE A 551 -6.52 -13.71 -13.86
CA ILE A 551 -7.85 -14.22 -14.13
C ILE A 551 -7.87 -15.75 -14.27
N GLU A 552 -6.83 -16.35 -14.87
CA GLU A 552 -6.69 -17.80 -14.93
C GLU A 552 -6.59 -18.45 -13.55
N THR A 553 -5.80 -17.84 -12.66
CA THR A 553 -5.66 -18.29 -11.26
C THR A 553 -7.00 -18.17 -10.52
N PHE A 554 -7.64 -17.00 -10.64
CA PHE A 554 -8.93 -16.72 -10.02
C PHE A 554 -10.00 -17.73 -10.46
N TYR A 555 -10.22 -17.88 -11.77
CA TYR A 555 -11.23 -18.81 -12.30
C TYR A 555 -11.03 -20.26 -11.86
N LYS A 556 -9.79 -20.76 -11.91
CA LYS A 556 -9.48 -22.15 -11.52
C LYS A 556 -9.84 -22.39 -10.06
N LYS A 557 -9.49 -21.45 -9.18
CA LYS A 557 -9.74 -21.55 -7.74
C LYS A 557 -11.22 -21.35 -7.39
N MET A 558 -11.90 -20.42 -8.04
CA MET A 558 -13.32 -20.17 -7.81
C MET A 558 -14.18 -21.36 -8.21
N LYS A 559 -13.82 -22.08 -9.29
CA LYS A 559 -14.50 -23.33 -9.70
C LYS A 559 -14.33 -24.49 -8.70
N GLU A 560 -13.32 -24.45 -7.83
CA GLU A 560 -13.12 -25.46 -6.77
C GLU A 560 -14.06 -25.22 -5.57
N ILE A 561 -14.66 -24.03 -5.45
CA ILE A 561 -15.56 -23.67 -4.35
C ILE A 561 -16.97 -24.16 -4.69
N LYS A 562 -17.55 -24.99 -3.81
CA LYS A 562 -18.92 -25.49 -3.96
C LYS A 562 -19.91 -24.31 -3.88
N GLY A 563 -20.95 -24.33 -4.70
CA GLY A 563 -21.99 -23.29 -4.71
C GLY A 563 -21.66 -22.10 -5.63
N ILE A 564 -20.43 -21.98 -6.14
CA ILE A 564 -20.08 -20.93 -7.10
C ILE A 564 -20.50 -21.29 -8.53
N LYS A 565 -21.22 -20.37 -9.18
CA LYS A 565 -21.54 -20.41 -10.61
C LYS A 565 -20.80 -19.29 -11.33
N THR A 566 -20.07 -19.62 -12.39
CA THR A 566 -19.41 -18.66 -13.30
C THR A 566 -20.13 -18.59 -14.64
N TYR A 567 -20.05 -17.45 -15.34
CA TYR A 567 -20.82 -17.20 -16.58
C TYR A 567 -19.94 -16.95 -17.80
N HIS A 568 -20.23 -17.67 -18.90
CA HIS A 568 -19.61 -17.52 -20.22
C HIS A 568 -20.59 -17.96 -21.32
N GLU A 569 -20.58 -17.28 -22.46
CA GLU A 569 -21.29 -17.67 -23.69
C GLU A 569 -20.57 -18.85 -24.36
N ASN A 570 -19.25 -18.71 -24.54
CA ASN A 570 -18.41 -19.69 -25.19
C ASN A 570 -17.62 -20.54 -24.17
N PRO A 571 -17.13 -21.73 -24.56
CA PRO A 571 -16.21 -22.50 -23.72
C PRO A 571 -15.01 -21.63 -23.30
N LEU A 572 -14.73 -21.62 -21.99
CA LEU A 572 -13.72 -20.75 -21.39
C LEU A 572 -12.34 -20.95 -22.04
N ASP A 573 -11.86 -19.91 -22.70
CA ASP A 573 -10.52 -19.79 -23.27
C ASP A 573 -9.84 -18.54 -22.72
N PHE A 574 -8.86 -18.71 -21.84
CA PHE A 574 -8.12 -17.59 -21.23
C PHE A 574 -7.29 -16.77 -22.24
N THR A 575 -7.15 -17.20 -23.50
CA THR A 575 -6.58 -16.37 -24.55
C THR A 575 -7.58 -15.34 -25.10
N LYS A 576 -8.88 -15.61 -24.96
CA LYS A 576 -10.01 -14.77 -25.37
C LYS A 576 -10.78 -14.22 -24.17
N GLN A 577 -10.04 -13.80 -23.14
CA GLN A 577 -10.61 -13.35 -21.87
C GLN A 577 -9.85 -12.13 -21.34
N THR A 578 -10.58 -11.11 -20.91
CA THR A 578 -10.07 -9.99 -20.10
C THR A 578 -10.03 -10.38 -18.62
N ALA A 579 -9.41 -9.58 -17.75
CA ALA A 579 -9.37 -9.89 -16.31
C ALA A 579 -10.69 -9.65 -15.56
N ILE A 580 -11.82 -10.07 -16.14
CA ILE A 580 -13.17 -9.94 -15.58
C ILE A 580 -13.74 -11.35 -15.35
N CYS A 581 -14.40 -11.54 -14.21
CA CYS A 581 -15.15 -12.74 -13.87
C CYS A 581 -16.41 -12.36 -13.11
N SER A 582 -17.56 -12.79 -13.61
CA SER A 582 -18.82 -12.69 -12.87
C SER A 582 -19.19 -14.03 -12.27
N ILE A 583 -19.66 -14.01 -11.03
CA ILE A 583 -20.10 -15.18 -10.29
C ILE A 583 -21.46 -14.95 -9.63
N ASN A 584 -22.15 -16.05 -9.33
CA ASN A 584 -23.15 -16.12 -8.28
C ASN A 584 -22.73 -17.16 -7.23
N LEU A 585 -23.07 -16.87 -5.98
CA LEU A 585 -22.94 -17.80 -4.88
C LEU A 585 -24.33 -18.36 -4.57
N GLU A 586 -24.55 -19.61 -4.96
CA GLU A 586 -25.84 -20.30 -4.87
C GLU A 586 -26.99 -19.41 -5.37
N GLU A 587 -28.05 -19.26 -4.56
CA GLU A 587 -29.21 -18.42 -4.84
C GLU A 587 -29.14 -17.07 -4.11
N TYR A 588 -27.99 -16.71 -3.52
CA TYR A 588 -27.83 -15.44 -2.82
C TYR A 588 -27.91 -14.26 -3.81
N ASP A 589 -28.56 -13.18 -3.36
CA ASP A 589 -28.58 -11.91 -4.08
C ASP A 589 -27.16 -11.34 -4.23
N SER A 590 -26.80 -10.92 -5.44
CA SER A 590 -25.45 -10.40 -5.73
C SER A 590 -25.11 -9.11 -4.97
N GLY A 591 -26.11 -8.30 -4.63
CA GLY A 591 -25.94 -7.12 -3.79
C GLY A 591 -25.45 -7.52 -2.41
N SER A 592 -26.18 -8.43 -1.76
CA SER A 592 -25.87 -8.96 -0.44
C SER A 592 -24.47 -9.58 -0.38
N VAL A 593 -24.08 -10.37 -1.39
CA VAL A 593 -22.73 -10.95 -1.45
C VAL A 593 -21.65 -9.87 -1.57
N SER A 594 -21.88 -8.82 -2.35
CA SER A 594 -20.91 -7.72 -2.48
C SER A 594 -20.82 -6.87 -1.22
N ASP A 595 -21.93 -6.66 -0.51
CA ASP A 595 -21.96 -5.96 0.76
C ASP A 595 -21.18 -6.74 1.82
N GLU A 596 -21.39 -8.05 1.93
CA GLU A 596 -20.62 -8.92 2.84
C GLU A 596 -19.12 -8.91 2.53
N LEU A 597 -18.75 -8.98 1.23
CA LEU A 597 -17.37 -8.87 0.78
C LEU A 597 -16.71 -7.54 1.19
N MET A 598 -17.46 -6.43 1.09
CA MET A 598 -16.96 -5.11 1.47
C MET A 598 -16.90 -4.91 2.98
N GLU A 599 -17.95 -5.27 3.72
CA GLU A 599 -18.07 -5.01 5.15
C GLU A 599 -17.13 -5.87 5.99
N ARG A 600 -17.03 -7.17 5.67
CA ARG A 600 -16.24 -8.13 6.47
C ARG A 600 -14.82 -8.30 5.97
N PHE A 601 -14.62 -8.21 4.67
CA PHE A 601 -13.34 -8.53 4.03
C PHE A 601 -12.71 -7.34 3.31
N HIS A 602 -13.38 -6.18 3.28
CA HIS A 602 -12.93 -4.97 2.60
C HIS A 602 -12.61 -5.18 1.11
N ILE A 603 -13.34 -6.07 0.43
CA ILE A 603 -13.17 -6.30 -1.01
C ILE A 603 -14.23 -5.51 -1.78
N GLN A 604 -13.78 -4.56 -2.60
CA GLN A 604 -14.65 -3.79 -3.49
C GLN A 604 -14.93 -4.57 -4.78
N THR A 605 -16.18 -4.99 -4.95
CA THR A 605 -16.72 -5.61 -6.17
C THR A 605 -17.82 -4.74 -6.78
N ARG A 606 -18.37 -5.20 -7.91
CA ARG A 606 -19.62 -4.66 -8.45
C ARG A 606 -20.71 -5.73 -8.46
N SER A 607 -21.92 -5.37 -8.07
CA SER A 607 -23.10 -6.23 -8.13
C SER A 607 -24.19 -5.70 -9.07
N GLY A 608 -25.20 -6.52 -9.30
CA GLY A 608 -26.42 -6.16 -10.01
C GLY A 608 -26.34 -6.42 -11.52
N ALA A 609 -26.90 -5.51 -12.32
CA ALA A 609 -27.12 -5.71 -13.76
C ALA A 609 -25.98 -5.21 -14.67
N HIS A 610 -24.93 -4.59 -14.11
CA HIS A 610 -23.75 -4.10 -14.85
C HIS A 610 -24.03 -3.25 -16.10
N CYS A 611 -25.21 -2.64 -16.17
CA CYS A 611 -25.70 -1.95 -17.36
C CYS A 611 -25.77 -2.82 -18.63
N ALA A 612 -25.89 -4.15 -18.50
CA ALA A 612 -25.96 -5.10 -19.62
C ALA A 612 -27.21 -6.01 -19.46
N PRO A 613 -28.43 -5.46 -19.56
CA PRO A 613 -29.65 -6.18 -19.19
C PRO A 613 -29.87 -7.48 -19.97
N LEU A 614 -29.57 -7.49 -21.27
CA LEU A 614 -29.75 -8.67 -22.12
C LEU A 614 -28.77 -9.81 -21.78
N VAL A 615 -27.60 -9.50 -21.23
CA VAL A 615 -26.67 -10.50 -20.68
C VAL A 615 -27.29 -11.19 -19.47
N HIS A 616 -27.94 -10.43 -18.60
CA HIS A 616 -28.63 -10.96 -17.42
C HIS A 616 -29.88 -11.75 -17.80
N GLU A 617 -30.65 -11.31 -18.81
CA GLU A 617 -31.76 -12.11 -19.36
C GLU A 617 -31.27 -13.43 -19.94
N HIS A 618 -30.20 -13.39 -20.75
CA HIS A 618 -29.61 -14.57 -21.37
C HIS A 618 -29.14 -15.59 -20.32
N PHE A 619 -28.42 -15.14 -19.27
CA PHE A 619 -27.92 -16.03 -18.22
C PHE A 619 -28.91 -16.33 -17.08
N GLY A 620 -30.14 -15.78 -17.16
CA GLY A 620 -31.19 -16.00 -16.16
C GLY A 620 -30.91 -15.35 -14.80
N THR A 621 -30.23 -14.20 -14.77
CA THR A 621 -29.81 -13.50 -13.54
C THR A 621 -30.42 -12.11 -13.40
N VAL A 622 -31.61 -11.88 -13.98
CA VAL A 622 -32.32 -10.59 -13.91
C VAL A 622 -32.63 -10.20 -12.46
N GLU A 623 -33.18 -11.13 -11.67
CA GLU A 623 -33.55 -10.89 -10.27
C GLU A 623 -32.34 -10.99 -9.32
N GLN A 624 -31.48 -12.00 -9.50
CA GLN A 624 -30.33 -12.24 -8.62
C GLN A 624 -29.17 -11.25 -8.85
N GLY A 625 -29.03 -10.75 -10.08
CA GLY A 625 -27.82 -10.07 -10.54
C GLY A 625 -26.61 -11.00 -10.61
N MET A 626 -25.41 -10.41 -10.75
CA MET A 626 -24.13 -11.12 -10.63
C MET A 626 -23.15 -10.31 -9.78
N VAL A 627 -22.22 -10.98 -9.10
CA VAL A 627 -21.05 -10.31 -8.51
C VAL A 627 -19.91 -10.35 -9.52
N ARG A 628 -19.52 -9.18 -10.02
CA ARG A 628 -18.40 -9.02 -10.94
C ARG A 628 -17.13 -8.63 -10.21
N PHE A 629 -16.13 -9.48 -10.37
CA PHE A 629 -14.74 -9.20 -10.09
C PHE A 629 -14.04 -8.77 -11.37
N SER A 630 -13.19 -7.74 -11.26
CA SER A 630 -12.35 -7.29 -12.35
C SER A 630 -11.03 -6.78 -11.82
N PHE A 631 -9.93 -7.26 -12.40
CA PHE A 631 -8.58 -7.01 -11.92
C PHE A 631 -7.79 -6.18 -12.93
N GLY A 632 -6.84 -5.41 -12.43
CA GLY A 632 -5.85 -4.72 -13.26
C GLY A 632 -4.52 -5.45 -13.22
N HIS A 633 -3.63 -5.13 -14.16
CA HIS A 633 -2.25 -5.63 -14.15
C HIS A 633 -1.43 -5.30 -12.88
N GLU A 634 -1.91 -4.37 -12.04
CA GLU A 634 -1.33 -4.02 -10.74
C GLU A 634 -1.85 -4.89 -9.58
N THR A 635 -2.95 -5.63 -9.77
CA THR A 635 -3.50 -6.54 -8.76
C THR A 635 -2.49 -7.65 -8.46
N THR A 636 -2.30 -7.97 -7.18
CA THR A 636 -1.33 -8.99 -6.76
C THR A 636 -1.96 -10.38 -6.64
N ILE A 637 -1.14 -11.42 -6.69
CA ILE A 637 -1.61 -12.80 -6.47
C ILE A 637 -2.06 -12.99 -5.01
N GLU A 638 -1.46 -12.26 -4.07
CA GLU A 638 -1.87 -12.21 -2.67
C GLU A 638 -3.28 -11.65 -2.53
N GLU A 639 -3.59 -10.54 -3.20
CA GLU A 639 -4.94 -9.94 -3.24
C GLU A 639 -5.95 -10.95 -3.85
N ILE A 640 -5.59 -11.63 -4.96
CA ILE A 640 -6.43 -12.69 -5.55
C ILE A 640 -6.70 -13.82 -4.55
N ASN A 641 -5.68 -14.30 -3.82
CA ASN A 641 -5.84 -15.37 -2.85
C ASN A 641 -6.72 -14.94 -1.66
N GLN A 642 -6.61 -13.70 -1.20
CA GLN A 642 -7.48 -13.13 -0.16
C GLN A 642 -8.94 -13.09 -0.62
N ILE A 643 -9.19 -12.67 -1.87
CA ILE A 643 -10.54 -12.69 -2.44
C ILE A 643 -11.10 -14.11 -2.49
N ILE A 644 -10.34 -15.06 -2.99
CA ILE A 644 -10.76 -16.48 -3.07
C ILE A 644 -11.09 -17.00 -1.66
N HIS A 645 -10.27 -16.67 -0.66
CA HIS A 645 -10.50 -17.09 0.72
C HIS A 645 -11.79 -16.49 1.29
N ALA A 646 -12.04 -15.20 1.07
CA ALA A 646 -13.27 -14.52 1.51
C ALA A 646 -14.52 -15.15 0.89
N VAL A 647 -14.52 -15.37 -0.43
CA VAL A 647 -15.63 -16.05 -1.13
C VAL A 647 -15.82 -17.47 -0.59
N LYS A 648 -14.74 -18.19 -0.31
CA LYS A 648 -14.83 -19.54 0.24
C LYS A 648 -15.49 -19.55 1.63
N ILE A 649 -15.17 -18.59 2.50
CA ILE A 649 -15.83 -18.44 3.80
C ILE A 649 -17.33 -18.19 3.60
N LEU A 650 -17.71 -17.25 2.73
CA LEU A 650 -19.11 -16.97 2.44
C LEU A 650 -19.85 -18.19 1.86
N ALA A 651 -19.16 -19.06 1.12
CA ALA A 651 -19.75 -20.27 0.54
C ALA A 651 -19.88 -21.44 1.53
N GLU A 652 -19.16 -21.40 2.66
CA GLU A 652 -19.22 -22.42 3.72
C GLU A 652 -20.26 -22.09 4.80
N GLU A 653 -20.71 -20.83 4.85
CA GLU A 653 -21.80 -20.30 5.70
C GLU A 653 -23.18 -20.55 5.08
#